data_AF-A0A662BKJ2-F1
#
_entry.id   AF-A0A662BKJ2-F1
#
_cell.length_a   1.000
_cell.length_b   1.000
_cell.length_c   1.000
_cell.angle_alpha   90.00
_cell.angle_beta   90.00
_cell.angle_gamma   90.00
#
_symmetry.space_group_name_H-M   'P 1'
#
loop_
_entity.id
_entity.type
_entity.pdbx_description
1 polymer ?
#
loop_
_entity_poly.entity_id
_entity_poly.type
_entity_poly.pdbx_seq_one_letter_code
_entity_poly.pdbx_strand_id
1 'polypeptide(L)'
;MKFYENKWEKIDSLEQKGLPKSALEVVNEILVQAKTDKNSEQVIKSFIFRLKYKNTNEENAFESLCHELDSATKEAIFPDNAIMHTMLADMYWWYYQNNRYKFRNRSNTINFDNMDMQTWTLDDLVAEIIKNYTLSLSNIEGLKKIKVKDYQELVEFGSKADNLRPTLYDFLAHKAIDFYSNTEIALTKPADNFELKEDFYFTEAQTFISQDISSSDTLSLHFQAQQLLQDLLKFRLEDDKNIDALIDVDLKRLKFVYAHSVNNNKEALYLKALKKLEEDYKTKSFSAEISLAIAQYHNNLSGKYNPLEKETDKYKFYKKTAHEICNSVIEKFPKTNAAEHCKQLIISIENHNLSFNIESTVIPGSKFSAKVTYRNTKEIFIRAAKIDRANYEKLGEKYYSDDFYDKIKKNATKIYQLSHKLPDDKDFNQHSVEVILNELPVGFYVLFISNNEKFTYKKAMASYKAFTVSNLSYIKQQLYDGSYRFVILNRTTGMPIENVSCQSWYSKYNYSKRKYVKRLGKSYVTDKNGSFIVNSQKSKGSESWNFDFKLADDFLTTASSSYIYYQSHEKHSTIHTTFFTDRAIYRPGQTIYFKGISIRSDGETNKIETKHNLTVTLKDVNYQKVSDLELTTNEYGTFSGSFNIPLGLLNGNFVLESYNGSKYISVEEYKRPKFEVEILPFKGNYLLNDEVEIEGKAVSFSGAALSDANVKYRVVRTPQWSGWWNWNFNSAPVEIKNGEITTNDSGHFKLKFKALPDLSYPESEYLSFSYQIITDVTDINGETQSTSKSMNVGYRALKVSLPLSGLINKNDEKYDDKVLKSVEISTYNLNYEYVSAKGEIKIFKLKDTPDVIRSRYWTRPDKHLYSKEEWYKAFPGNIFDNESESLQLEKEKQVFMIAFDTKEQKKLDFSIVKGFETGRYVAEINSIDAFGNKVSNKHFFNVFTDKGKKMPFNVISLFSTVKTYCEPGEDAEFLIGSSYKNVTVLYEIEHKGEIVSSEYLKISKEQKLIKIPVKEKHRGNFSVHFIFIKNNRYYNQNAVVHV
;
A
#
# COMPACT_ATOMS: atom_id res chain seq x y z
N MET A 1 41.62 -30.35 -32.65
CA MET A 1 41.88 -29.65 -31.36
C MET A 1 42.54 -28.29 -31.57
N LYS A 2 43.80 -28.19 -32.06
CA LYS A 2 44.51 -26.89 -32.18
C LYS A 2 43.80 -25.76 -32.95
N PHE A 3 42.92 -26.06 -33.91
CA PHE A 3 42.17 -25.01 -34.62
C PHE A 3 41.20 -24.26 -33.70
N TYR A 4 40.37 -25.00 -32.95
CA TYR A 4 39.34 -24.42 -32.09
C TYR A 4 39.95 -23.65 -30.92
N GLU A 5 40.93 -24.24 -30.23
CA GLU A 5 41.66 -23.59 -29.12
C GLU A 5 42.25 -22.24 -29.56
N ASN A 6 43.02 -22.22 -30.66
CA ASN A 6 43.63 -20.99 -31.18
C ASN A 6 42.59 -19.93 -31.58
N LYS A 7 41.44 -20.35 -32.12
CA LYS A 7 40.37 -19.42 -32.53
C LYS A 7 39.63 -18.84 -31.33
N TRP A 8 39.38 -19.65 -30.28
CA TRP A 8 38.81 -19.15 -29.02
C TRP A 8 39.75 -18.23 -28.26
N GLU A 9 41.06 -18.53 -28.19
CA GLU A 9 42.05 -17.61 -27.62
C GLU A 9 42.09 -16.28 -28.39
N LYS A 10 41.95 -16.32 -29.72
CA LYS A 10 41.84 -15.11 -30.54
C LYS A 10 40.57 -14.32 -30.20
N ILE A 11 39.44 -14.98 -29.99
CA ILE A 11 38.18 -14.35 -29.56
C ILE A 11 38.37 -13.68 -28.20
N ASP A 12 38.96 -14.36 -27.21
CA ASP A 12 39.22 -13.79 -25.88
C ASP A 12 40.11 -12.55 -25.96
N SER A 13 41.15 -12.57 -26.81
CA SER A 13 42.02 -11.41 -27.05
C SER A 13 41.26 -10.23 -27.69
N LEU A 14 40.35 -10.50 -28.63
CA LEU A 14 39.54 -9.48 -29.28
C LEU A 14 38.50 -8.89 -28.31
N GLU A 15 37.95 -9.71 -27.43
CA GLU A 15 37.01 -9.26 -26.40
C GLU A 15 37.69 -8.35 -25.37
N GLN A 16 38.88 -8.71 -24.88
CA GLN A 16 39.68 -7.85 -23.98
C GLN A 16 40.04 -6.49 -24.61
N LYS A 17 40.10 -6.43 -25.95
CA LYS A 17 40.36 -5.20 -26.72
C LYS A 17 39.09 -4.41 -27.07
N GLY A 18 37.90 -4.90 -26.70
CA GLY A 18 36.63 -4.25 -27.03
C GLY A 18 36.27 -4.30 -28.52
N LEU A 19 36.62 -5.38 -29.23
CA LEU A 19 36.41 -5.55 -30.67
C LEU A 19 35.35 -6.64 -30.99
N PRO A 20 34.06 -6.43 -30.65
CA PRO A 20 33.03 -7.47 -30.77
C PRO A 20 32.70 -7.85 -32.23
N LYS A 21 32.86 -6.93 -33.19
CA LYS A 21 32.63 -7.23 -34.62
C LYS A 21 33.68 -8.20 -35.17
N SER A 22 34.95 -7.98 -34.86
CA SER A 22 36.04 -8.88 -35.23
C SER A 22 35.95 -10.22 -34.49
N ALA A 23 35.50 -10.22 -33.23
CA ALA A 23 35.23 -11.45 -32.49
C ALA A 23 34.11 -12.27 -33.17
N LEU A 24 33.02 -11.61 -33.60
CA LEU A 24 31.92 -12.26 -34.32
C LEU A 24 32.35 -12.90 -35.64
N GLU A 25 33.25 -12.27 -36.41
CA GLU A 25 33.81 -12.86 -37.63
C GLU A 25 34.53 -14.18 -37.33
N VAL A 26 35.36 -14.20 -36.27
CA VAL A 26 36.08 -15.42 -35.85
C VAL A 26 35.09 -16.48 -35.34
N VAL A 27 34.03 -16.10 -34.62
CA VAL A 27 32.98 -17.05 -34.20
C VAL A 27 32.24 -17.65 -35.40
N ASN A 28 31.95 -16.87 -36.44
CA ASN A 28 31.33 -17.39 -37.66
C ASN A 28 32.25 -18.38 -38.39
N GLU A 29 33.56 -18.12 -38.44
CA GLU A 29 34.55 -19.08 -38.96
C GLU A 29 34.54 -20.39 -38.17
N ILE A 30 34.49 -20.32 -36.83
CA ILE A 30 34.38 -21.50 -35.97
C ILE A 30 33.08 -22.25 -36.27
N LEU A 31 31.94 -21.56 -36.40
CA LEU A 31 30.65 -22.20 -36.66
C LEU A 31 30.64 -22.97 -37.98
N VAL A 32 31.19 -22.40 -39.06
CA VAL A 32 31.27 -23.06 -40.37
C VAL A 32 32.16 -24.31 -40.29
N GLN A 33 33.31 -24.19 -39.64
CA GLN A 33 34.21 -25.33 -39.46
C GLN A 33 33.57 -26.41 -38.55
N ALA A 34 32.91 -26.00 -37.47
CA ALA A 34 32.25 -26.90 -36.53
C ALA A 34 31.10 -27.69 -37.18
N LYS A 35 30.31 -27.05 -38.05
CA LYS A 35 29.29 -27.75 -38.86
C LYS A 35 29.91 -28.75 -39.83
N THR A 36 31.05 -28.39 -40.45
CA THR A 36 31.78 -29.27 -41.37
C THR A 36 32.38 -30.48 -40.66
N ASP A 37 32.99 -30.24 -39.50
CA ASP A 37 33.63 -31.26 -38.66
C ASP A 37 32.60 -32.10 -37.88
N LYS A 38 31.32 -31.74 -37.95
CA LYS A 38 30.23 -32.29 -37.10
C LYS A 38 30.58 -32.21 -35.61
N ASN A 39 31.23 -31.12 -35.21
CA ASN A 39 31.63 -30.86 -33.83
C ASN A 39 30.55 -30.05 -33.12
N SER A 40 29.58 -30.75 -32.55
CA SER A 40 28.38 -30.15 -31.99
C SER A 40 28.62 -29.23 -30.79
N GLU A 41 29.60 -29.55 -29.95
CA GLU A 41 29.99 -28.70 -28.83
C GLU A 41 30.43 -27.32 -29.34
N GLN A 42 31.22 -27.29 -30.40
CA GLN A 42 31.70 -26.06 -31.02
C GLN A 42 30.58 -25.34 -31.81
N VAL A 43 29.62 -26.07 -32.38
CA VAL A 43 28.42 -25.47 -32.99
C VAL A 43 27.60 -24.72 -31.94
N ILE A 44 27.28 -25.37 -30.82
CA ILE A 44 26.48 -24.79 -29.74
C ILE A 44 27.21 -23.59 -29.12
N LYS A 45 28.50 -23.75 -28.80
CA LYS A 45 29.34 -22.67 -28.26
C LYS A 45 29.38 -21.45 -29.20
N SER A 46 29.47 -21.70 -30.51
CA SER A 46 29.44 -20.62 -31.50
C SER A 46 28.10 -19.87 -31.50
N PHE A 47 26.96 -20.55 -31.39
CA PHE A 47 25.66 -19.87 -31.26
C PHE A 47 25.57 -18.99 -30.00
N ILE A 48 26.07 -19.48 -28.85
CA ILE A 48 26.12 -18.70 -27.60
C ILE A 48 26.95 -17.41 -27.77
N PHE A 49 28.12 -17.49 -28.40
CA PHE A 49 28.96 -16.30 -28.61
C PHE A 49 28.42 -15.38 -29.70
N ARG A 50 27.72 -15.89 -30.72
CA ARG A 50 26.99 -15.05 -31.69
C ARG A 50 25.90 -14.24 -31.03
N LEU A 51 25.14 -14.85 -30.11
CA LEU A 51 24.16 -14.15 -29.25
C LEU A 51 24.79 -12.97 -28.51
N LYS A 52 25.95 -13.19 -27.89
CA LYS A 52 26.70 -12.15 -27.18
C LYS A 52 27.10 -10.98 -28.09
N TYR A 53 27.67 -11.25 -29.26
CA TYR A 53 28.28 -10.19 -30.09
C TYR A 53 27.33 -9.51 -31.09
N LYS A 54 26.35 -10.23 -31.66
CA LYS A 54 25.36 -9.62 -32.58
C LYS A 54 24.45 -8.63 -31.86
N ASN A 55 23.99 -8.98 -30.66
CA ASN A 55 23.09 -8.13 -29.86
C ASN A 55 23.71 -6.79 -29.44
N THR A 56 25.04 -6.64 -29.55
CA THR A 56 25.75 -5.38 -29.26
C THR A 56 25.81 -4.43 -30.47
N ASN A 57 25.66 -4.94 -31.70
CA ASN A 57 26.04 -4.20 -32.92
C ASN A 57 24.94 -4.09 -34.00
N GLU A 58 23.83 -4.82 -33.87
CA GLU A 58 22.76 -4.90 -34.89
C GLU A 58 21.38 -4.59 -34.26
N GLU A 59 20.54 -3.79 -34.93
CA GLU A 59 19.14 -3.60 -34.54
C GLU A 59 18.33 -4.88 -34.86
N ASN A 60 17.44 -5.31 -33.96
CA ASN A 60 16.63 -6.55 -34.07
C ASN A 60 17.44 -7.86 -34.23
N ALA A 61 18.71 -7.85 -33.80
CA ALA A 61 19.59 -9.01 -33.95
C ALA A 61 19.10 -10.24 -33.17
N PHE A 62 18.38 -10.01 -32.06
CA PHE A 62 17.92 -11.07 -31.17
C PHE A 62 16.84 -11.95 -31.82
N GLU A 63 15.85 -11.34 -32.48
CA GLU A 63 14.82 -12.05 -33.24
C GLU A 63 15.44 -12.87 -34.38
N SER A 64 16.33 -12.26 -35.16
CA SER A 64 17.07 -12.96 -36.22
C SER A 64 17.83 -14.17 -35.68
N LEU A 65 18.47 -14.04 -34.52
CA LEU A 65 19.20 -15.13 -33.86
C LEU A 65 18.28 -16.25 -33.38
N CYS A 66 17.07 -15.94 -32.91
CA CYS A 66 16.07 -16.96 -32.55
C CYS A 66 15.70 -17.80 -33.78
N HIS A 67 15.45 -17.17 -34.93
CA HIS A 67 15.14 -17.88 -36.18
C HIS A 67 16.33 -18.71 -36.71
N GLU A 68 17.55 -18.18 -36.62
CA GLU A 68 18.75 -18.91 -37.01
C GLU A 68 18.96 -20.15 -36.12
N LEU A 69 18.75 -20.03 -34.80
CA LEU A 69 18.86 -21.14 -33.87
C LEU A 69 17.73 -22.16 -34.07
N ASP A 70 16.49 -21.73 -34.27
CA ASP A 70 15.35 -22.61 -34.58
C ASP A 70 15.62 -23.44 -35.84
N SER A 71 16.11 -22.80 -36.90
CA SER A 71 16.49 -23.47 -38.15
C SER A 71 17.59 -24.50 -37.92
N ALA A 72 18.65 -24.13 -37.19
CA ALA A 72 19.75 -25.04 -36.89
C ALA A 72 19.32 -26.19 -35.96
N THR A 73 18.37 -25.96 -35.06
CA THR A 73 17.86 -26.98 -34.14
C THR A 73 17.11 -28.07 -34.90
N LYS A 74 16.39 -27.72 -35.96
CA LYS A 74 15.69 -28.67 -36.85
C LYS A 74 16.65 -29.57 -37.64
N GLU A 75 17.87 -29.10 -37.91
CA GLU A 75 18.92 -29.86 -38.61
C GLU A 75 19.80 -30.69 -37.65
N ALA A 76 19.79 -30.36 -36.36
CA ALA A 76 20.61 -31.01 -35.35
C ALA A 76 20.11 -32.43 -35.04
N ILE A 77 21.04 -33.36 -34.79
CA ILE A 77 20.72 -34.72 -34.37
C ILE A 77 20.78 -34.83 -32.84
N PHE A 78 20.13 -35.87 -32.31
CA PHE A 78 20.23 -36.19 -30.88
C PHE A 78 21.67 -36.53 -30.49
N PRO A 79 22.20 -36.01 -29.36
CA PRO A 79 21.52 -35.23 -28.31
C PRO A 79 21.59 -33.70 -28.43
N ASP A 80 22.23 -33.16 -29.47
CA ASP A 80 22.50 -31.73 -29.59
C ASP A 80 21.22 -30.92 -29.80
N ASN A 81 20.27 -31.48 -30.55
CA ASN A 81 18.95 -30.88 -30.73
C ASN A 81 18.22 -30.63 -29.39
N ALA A 82 18.41 -31.50 -28.40
CA ALA A 82 17.81 -31.34 -27.07
C ALA A 82 18.36 -30.12 -26.32
N ILE A 83 19.68 -29.91 -26.39
CA ILE A 83 20.33 -28.74 -25.79
C ILE A 83 19.89 -27.47 -26.51
N MET A 84 19.86 -27.50 -27.84
CA MET A 84 19.47 -26.33 -28.66
C MET A 84 17.99 -25.93 -28.45
N HIS A 85 17.08 -26.89 -28.31
CA HIS A 85 15.69 -26.61 -27.93
C HIS A 85 15.59 -25.92 -26.57
N THR A 86 16.38 -26.35 -25.58
CA THR A 86 16.41 -25.69 -24.26
C THR A 86 16.96 -24.26 -24.35
N MET A 87 17.99 -24.04 -25.16
CA MET A 87 18.51 -22.69 -25.43
C MET A 87 17.46 -21.80 -26.09
N LEU A 88 16.71 -22.34 -27.07
CA LEU A 88 15.66 -21.59 -27.76
C LEU A 88 14.52 -21.20 -26.80
N ALA A 89 14.13 -22.12 -25.90
CA ALA A 89 13.18 -21.83 -24.83
C ALA A 89 13.67 -20.71 -23.89
N ASP A 90 14.93 -20.79 -23.41
CA ASP A 90 15.56 -19.76 -22.56
C ASP A 90 15.63 -18.40 -23.29
N MET A 91 15.86 -18.40 -24.62
CA MET A 91 15.90 -17.19 -25.44
C MET A 91 14.53 -16.54 -25.62
N TYR A 92 13.48 -17.31 -25.91
CA TYR A 92 12.11 -16.80 -25.97
C TYR A 92 11.67 -16.25 -24.62
N TRP A 93 12.05 -16.90 -23.52
CA TRP A 93 11.83 -16.38 -22.19
C TRP A 93 12.56 -15.05 -21.95
N TRP A 94 13.83 -14.96 -22.33
CA TRP A 94 14.59 -13.71 -22.26
C TRP A 94 13.98 -12.58 -23.10
N TYR A 95 13.44 -12.90 -24.29
CA TYR A 95 12.73 -11.94 -25.12
C TYR A 95 11.55 -11.33 -24.39
N TYR A 96 10.71 -12.16 -23.78
CA TYR A 96 9.59 -11.69 -22.95
C TYR A 96 10.09 -10.76 -21.84
N GLN A 97 11.11 -11.19 -21.08
CA GLN A 97 11.64 -10.46 -19.93
C GLN A 97 12.13 -9.04 -20.28
N ASN A 98 12.69 -8.85 -21.47
CA ASN A 98 13.16 -7.55 -21.95
C ASN A 98 12.05 -6.71 -22.63
N ASN A 99 10.95 -7.34 -23.03
CA ASN A 99 9.84 -6.69 -23.74
C ASN A 99 8.52 -6.69 -22.93
N ARG A 100 8.56 -6.97 -21.62
CA ARG A 100 7.37 -7.10 -20.73
C ARG A 100 6.34 -5.98 -20.91
N TYR A 101 6.79 -4.73 -21.04
CA TYR A 101 5.90 -3.57 -21.20
C TYR A 101 5.09 -3.60 -22.51
N LYS A 102 5.64 -4.20 -23.57
CA LYS A 102 4.96 -4.35 -24.86
C LYS A 102 3.83 -5.37 -24.75
N PHE A 103 4.09 -6.52 -24.12
CA PHE A 103 3.09 -7.57 -23.95
C PHE A 103 1.91 -7.17 -23.05
N ARG A 104 2.11 -6.30 -22.06
CA ARG A 104 1.02 -5.79 -21.22
C ARG A 104 -0.05 -4.98 -21.97
N ASN A 105 0.30 -4.40 -23.12
CA ASN A 105 -0.58 -3.53 -23.90
C ASN A 105 -0.98 -4.14 -25.26
N ARG A 106 -0.53 -5.36 -25.57
CA ARG A 106 -0.87 -6.06 -26.82
C ARG A 106 -2.19 -6.82 -26.65
N SER A 107 -3.22 -6.42 -27.38
CA SER A 107 -4.40 -7.26 -27.65
C SER A 107 -4.10 -8.26 -28.78
N ASN A 108 -4.96 -9.26 -28.99
CA ASN A 108 -4.86 -10.21 -30.10
C ASN A 108 -4.54 -9.47 -31.42
N THR A 109 -3.44 -9.83 -32.05
CA THR A 109 -2.88 -9.16 -33.23
C THR A 109 -3.67 -9.53 -34.47
N ILE A 110 -4.18 -8.52 -35.18
CA ILE A 110 -5.04 -8.68 -36.37
C ILE A 110 -4.23 -9.18 -37.60
N ASN A 111 -2.89 -9.20 -37.53
CA ASN A 111 -1.97 -9.68 -38.56
C ASN A 111 -0.90 -10.61 -37.94
N PHE A 112 -1.29 -11.80 -37.48
CA PHE A 112 -0.37 -12.79 -36.92
C PHE A 112 0.57 -13.34 -38.01
N ASP A 113 1.87 -13.26 -37.78
CA ASP A 113 2.91 -13.92 -38.58
C ASP A 113 3.75 -14.83 -37.69
N ASN A 114 3.73 -16.13 -37.99
CA ASN A 114 4.48 -17.12 -37.24
C ASN A 114 6.00 -16.95 -37.36
N MET A 115 6.48 -16.20 -38.36
CA MET A 115 7.89 -15.84 -38.51
C MET A 115 8.27 -14.49 -37.89
N ASP A 116 7.34 -13.76 -37.27
CA ASP A 116 7.64 -12.50 -36.59
C ASP A 116 7.14 -12.50 -35.14
N MET A 117 8.07 -12.68 -34.21
CA MET A 117 7.83 -12.62 -32.76
C MET A 117 7.23 -11.29 -32.28
N GLN A 118 7.33 -10.22 -33.08
CA GLN A 118 6.67 -8.95 -32.79
C GLN A 118 5.15 -9.02 -32.96
N THR A 119 4.65 -10.01 -33.71
CA THR A 119 3.22 -10.26 -33.89
C THR A 119 2.64 -11.25 -32.88
N TRP A 120 3.49 -11.95 -32.10
CA TRP A 120 3.05 -12.96 -31.14
C TRP A 120 2.33 -12.34 -29.94
N THR A 121 1.24 -12.98 -29.53
CA THR A 121 0.62 -12.74 -28.22
C THR A 121 1.47 -13.34 -27.10
N LEU A 122 1.12 -13.05 -25.84
CA LEU A 122 1.79 -13.67 -24.70
C LEU A 122 1.57 -15.20 -24.68
N ASP A 123 0.36 -15.65 -25.02
CA ASP A 123 0.02 -17.07 -25.05
C ASP A 123 0.79 -17.81 -26.15
N ASP A 124 0.96 -17.20 -27.33
CA ASP A 124 1.78 -17.77 -28.42
C ASP A 124 3.24 -17.95 -27.98
N LEU A 125 3.82 -16.93 -27.35
CA LEU A 125 5.19 -16.98 -26.87
C LEU A 125 5.37 -18.05 -25.78
N VAL A 126 4.41 -18.18 -24.87
CA VAL A 126 4.42 -19.21 -23.82
C VAL A 126 4.28 -20.59 -24.40
N ALA A 127 3.38 -20.77 -25.36
CA ALA A 127 3.19 -22.04 -26.06
C ALA A 127 4.49 -22.48 -26.76
N GLU A 128 5.20 -21.54 -27.39
CA GLU A 128 6.46 -21.85 -28.07
C GLU A 128 7.59 -22.17 -27.05
N ILE A 129 7.63 -21.50 -25.90
CA ILE A 129 8.57 -21.85 -24.82
C ILE A 129 8.29 -23.27 -24.29
N ILE A 130 7.03 -23.57 -23.95
CA ILE A 130 6.62 -24.90 -23.46
C ILE A 130 6.98 -25.98 -24.49
N LYS A 131 6.61 -25.77 -25.76
CA LYS A 131 6.93 -26.67 -26.86
C LYS A 131 8.42 -26.98 -26.94
N ASN A 132 9.28 -25.97 -26.84
CA ASN A 132 10.72 -26.17 -26.93
C ASN A 132 11.29 -26.92 -25.71
N TYR A 133 10.83 -26.64 -24.48
CA TYR A 133 11.19 -27.47 -23.32
C TYR A 133 10.64 -28.91 -23.43
N THR A 134 9.46 -29.12 -23.99
CA THR A 134 8.93 -30.48 -24.23
C THR A 134 9.78 -31.23 -25.26
N LEU A 135 10.14 -30.57 -26.37
CA LEU A 135 10.98 -31.17 -27.41
C LEU A 135 12.38 -31.50 -26.90
N SER A 136 12.94 -30.65 -26.02
CA SER A 136 14.25 -30.93 -25.41
C SER A 136 14.26 -32.18 -24.52
N LEU A 137 13.11 -32.64 -24.06
CA LEU A 137 12.95 -33.80 -23.19
C LEU A 137 12.37 -35.03 -23.91
N SER A 138 12.10 -34.94 -25.23
CA SER A 138 11.38 -35.98 -25.98
C SER A 138 12.06 -37.36 -26.01
N ASN A 139 13.40 -37.43 -26.00
CA ASN A 139 14.16 -38.70 -25.96
C ASN A 139 14.70 -39.01 -24.56
N ILE A 140 13.78 -39.22 -23.61
CA ILE A 140 14.08 -39.46 -22.19
C ILE A 140 15.12 -40.56 -21.99
N GLU A 141 14.93 -41.73 -22.62
CA GLU A 141 15.81 -42.91 -22.44
C GLU A 141 17.23 -42.69 -22.99
N GLY A 142 17.38 -41.86 -24.02
CA GLY A 142 18.70 -41.43 -24.49
C GLY A 142 19.36 -40.45 -23.51
N LEU A 143 18.61 -39.45 -23.05
CA LEU A 143 19.12 -38.38 -22.18
C LEU A 143 19.58 -38.92 -20.81
N LYS A 144 18.90 -39.93 -20.26
CA LYS A 144 19.28 -40.62 -19.02
C LYS A 144 20.64 -41.30 -19.10
N LYS A 145 21.14 -41.64 -20.29
CA LYS A 145 22.42 -42.36 -20.49
C LYS A 145 23.62 -41.43 -20.68
N ILE A 146 23.37 -40.16 -21.01
CA ILE A 146 24.40 -39.16 -21.31
C ILE A 146 24.79 -38.45 -20.03
N LYS A 147 26.10 -38.36 -19.73
CA LYS A 147 26.56 -37.65 -18.54
C LYS A 147 26.66 -36.16 -18.85
N VAL A 148 26.21 -35.32 -17.91
CA VAL A 148 26.36 -33.86 -18.02
C VAL A 148 27.82 -33.43 -18.15
N LYS A 149 28.75 -34.17 -17.52
CA LYS A 149 30.20 -33.92 -17.62
C LYS A 149 30.76 -34.05 -19.03
N ASP A 150 30.07 -34.75 -19.93
CA ASP A 150 30.48 -34.86 -21.32
C ASP A 150 30.31 -33.53 -22.08
N TYR A 151 29.64 -32.53 -21.48
CA TYR A 151 29.37 -31.19 -22.02
C TYR A 151 30.03 -30.07 -21.20
N GLN A 152 31.17 -30.35 -20.58
CA GLN A 152 31.81 -29.40 -19.66
C GLN A 152 32.30 -28.09 -20.28
N GLU A 153 32.51 -28.01 -21.60
CA GLU A 153 32.83 -26.72 -22.23
C GLU A 153 31.58 -25.83 -22.44
N LEU A 154 30.37 -26.40 -22.30
CA LEU A 154 29.10 -25.68 -22.44
C LEU A 154 28.42 -25.40 -21.10
N VAL A 155 28.67 -26.24 -20.09
CA VAL A 155 28.03 -26.16 -18.78
C VAL A 155 28.99 -25.56 -17.77
N GLU A 156 28.61 -24.43 -17.17
CA GLU A 156 29.32 -23.88 -16.02
C GLU A 156 28.94 -24.66 -14.75
N PHE A 157 29.89 -25.44 -14.24
CA PHE A 157 29.72 -26.16 -12.98
C PHE A 157 29.87 -25.21 -11.80
N GLY A 158 28.80 -25.07 -11.01
CA GLY A 158 28.80 -24.29 -9.78
C GLY A 158 29.53 -24.99 -8.62
N SER A 159 29.37 -24.45 -7.41
CA SER A 159 29.97 -25.00 -6.18
C SER A 159 29.19 -26.15 -5.52
N LYS A 160 28.10 -26.63 -6.14
CA LYS A 160 27.29 -27.74 -5.63
C LYS A 160 27.89 -29.09 -6.03
N ALA A 161 27.51 -30.15 -5.32
CA ALA A 161 28.00 -31.49 -5.59
C ALA A 161 27.55 -31.99 -6.97
N ASP A 162 28.52 -32.50 -7.76
CA ASP A 162 28.32 -32.98 -9.13
C ASP A 162 27.27 -34.11 -9.26
N ASN A 163 26.97 -34.80 -8.16
CA ASN A 163 26.05 -35.91 -8.13
C ASN A 163 24.56 -35.50 -8.13
N LEU A 164 24.21 -34.22 -8.02
CA LEU A 164 22.79 -33.81 -8.02
C LEU A 164 22.18 -33.79 -9.42
N ARG A 165 22.98 -33.55 -10.47
CA ARG A 165 22.55 -33.50 -11.89
C ARG A 165 23.50 -34.31 -12.80
N PRO A 166 23.65 -35.63 -12.57
CA PRO A 166 24.65 -36.45 -13.25
C PRO A 166 24.35 -36.65 -14.75
N THR A 167 23.08 -36.63 -15.18
CA THR A 167 22.69 -36.92 -16.57
C THR A 167 22.20 -35.68 -17.31
N LEU A 168 22.26 -35.71 -18.64
CA LEU A 168 21.72 -34.63 -19.47
C LEU A 168 20.22 -34.46 -19.24
N TYR A 169 19.49 -35.56 -18.98
CA TYR A 169 18.08 -35.50 -18.59
C TYR A 169 17.86 -34.65 -17.34
N ASP A 170 18.66 -34.84 -16.28
CA ASP A 170 18.54 -34.04 -15.05
C ASP A 170 18.72 -32.56 -15.31
N PHE A 171 19.75 -32.19 -16.06
CA PHE A 171 20.07 -30.80 -16.31
C PHE A 171 18.96 -30.10 -17.09
N LEU A 172 18.49 -30.71 -18.19
CA LEU A 172 17.44 -30.13 -19.03
C LEU A 172 16.08 -30.12 -18.30
N ALA A 173 15.73 -31.18 -17.56
CA ALA A 173 14.48 -31.24 -16.80
C ALA A 173 14.44 -30.17 -15.70
N HIS A 174 15.55 -29.97 -14.97
CA HIS A 174 15.59 -28.93 -13.95
C HIS A 174 15.50 -27.52 -14.52
N LYS A 175 16.10 -27.26 -15.68
CA LYS A 175 15.95 -26.01 -16.43
C LYS A 175 14.49 -25.72 -16.79
N ALA A 176 13.80 -26.72 -17.34
CA ALA A 176 12.38 -26.60 -17.66
C ALA A 176 11.51 -26.38 -16.40
N ILE A 177 11.76 -27.13 -15.31
CA ILE A 177 11.06 -26.92 -14.03
C ILE A 177 11.29 -25.51 -13.48
N ASP A 178 12.51 -24.95 -13.58
CA ASP A 178 12.81 -23.59 -13.13
C ASP A 178 11.97 -22.55 -13.89
N PHE A 179 11.81 -22.71 -15.20
CA PHE A 179 10.90 -21.89 -15.99
C PHE A 179 9.43 -22.09 -15.56
N TYR A 180 8.99 -23.35 -15.45
CA TYR A 180 7.61 -23.68 -15.05
C TYR A 180 7.25 -23.25 -13.62
N SER A 181 8.24 -22.97 -12.78
CA SER A 181 8.07 -22.42 -11.42
C SER A 181 7.83 -20.90 -11.41
N ASN A 182 7.83 -20.24 -12.56
CA ASN A 182 7.63 -18.80 -12.64
C ASN A 182 6.13 -18.42 -12.63
N THR A 183 5.76 -17.39 -11.85
CA THR A 183 4.38 -16.90 -11.74
C THR A 183 4.09 -15.67 -12.61
N GLU A 184 5.11 -15.07 -13.22
CA GLU A 184 4.99 -13.78 -13.91
C GLU A 184 4.14 -13.85 -15.17
N ILE A 185 4.05 -15.02 -15.81
CA ILE A 185 3.28 -15.20 -17.04
C ILE A 185 1.82 -15.62 -16.78
N ALA A 186 1.43 -15.79 -15.51
CA ALA A 186 0.06 -16.19 -15.15
C ALA A 186 -0.97 -15.04 -15.26
N LEU A 187 -0.61 -13.89 -15.84
CA LEU A 187 -1.34 -12.63 -15.75
C LEU A 187 -2.57 -12.52 -16.67
N THR A 188 -2.79 -13.44 -17.61
CA THR A 188 -3.90 -13.38 -18.59
C THR A 188 -4.61 -14.72 -18.78
N LYS A 189 -4.80 -15.52 -17.71
CA LYS A 189 -5.31 -16.90 -17.85
C LYS A 189 -6.80 -17.08 -17.50
N PRO A 190 -7.49 -18.06 -18.13
CA PRO A 190 -8.89 -18.37 -17.92
C PRO A 190 -9.19 -18.95 -16.52
N ALA A 191 -10.49 -19.00 -16.19
CA ALA A 191 -11.06 -19.36 -14.88
C ALA A 191 -10.66 -20.73 -14.35
N ASP A 192 -10.53 -21.72 -15.26
CA ASP A 192 -10.16 -23.10 -14.95
C ASP A 192 -8.63 -23.25 -14.95
N ASN A 193 -7.95 -22.43 -14.15
CA ASN A 193 -6.52 -22.57 -13.94
C ASN A 193 -6.24 -23.86 -13.15
N PHE A 194 -5.21 -24.59 -13.54
CA PHE A 194 -4.74 -25.74 -12.77
C PHE A 194 -4.22 -25.28 -11.40
N GLU A 195 -4.93 -25.68 -10.34
CA GLU A 195 -4.64 -25.31 -8.96
C GLU A 195 -4.13 -26.51 -8.16
N LEU A 196 -3.07 -26.29 -7.36
CA LEU A 196 -2.53 -27.30 -6.45
C LEU A 196 -3.30 -27.28 -5.12
N LYS A 197 -4.52 -27.83 -5.12
CA LYS A 197 -5.44 -27.78 -3.96
C LYS A 197 -5.53 -29.10 -3.19
N GLU A 198 -5.14 -30.22 -3.79
CA GLU A 198 -5.27 -31.56 -3.23
C GLU A 198 -4.11 -31.93 -2.28
N ASP A 199 -4.39 -32.74 -1.26
CA ASP A 199 -3.40 -33.14 -0.25
C ASP A 199 -2.27 -34.02 -0.84
N PHE A 200 -2.55 -34.77 -1.91
CA PHE A 200 -1.59 -35.72 -2.50
C PHE A 200 -0.33 -35.05 -3.05
N TYR A 201 -0.38 -33.75 -3.38
CA TYR A 201 0.82 -33.02 -3.80
C TYR A 201 1.91 -32.98 -2.71
N PHE A 202 1.55 -33.23 -1.45
CA PHE A 202 2.46 -33.28 -0.30
C PHE A 202 2.75 -34.71 0.19
N THR A 203 2.23 -35.77 -0.45
CA THR A 203 2.53 -37.15 -0.04
C THR A 203 3.96 -37.55 -0.41
N GLU A 204 4.39 -38.73 0.04
CA GLU A 204 5.68 -39.33 -0.32
C GLU A 204 5.82 -39.46 -1.86
N ALA A 205 7.06 -39.43 -2.35
CA ALA A 205 7.37 -39.46 -3.78
C ALA A 205 6.67 -40.63 -4.51
N GLN A 206 6.68 -41.84 -3.92
CA GLN A 206 6.04 -43.03 -4.50
C GLN A 206 4.53 -42.85 -4.70
N THR A 207 3.87 -42.24 -3.72
CA THR A 207 2.42 -41.95 -3.79
C THR A 207 2.16 -40.86 -4.82
N PHE A 208 2.96 -39.79 -4.81
CA PHE A 208 2.83 -38.68 -5.76
C PHE A 208 2.98 -39.12 -7.23
N ILE A 209 3.97 -39.97 -7.56
CA ILE A 209 4.17 -40.43 -8.95
C ILE A 209 3.09 -41.39 -9.46
N SER A 210 2.26 -41.94 -8.56
CA SER A 210 1.15 -42.85 -8.92
C SER A 210 -0.19 -42.15 -9.12
N GLN A 211 -0.28 -40.85 -8.79
CA GLN A 211 -1.48 -40.06 -9.02
C GLN A 211 -1.57 -39.65 -10.49
N ASP A 212 -2.77 -39.74 -11.06
CA ASP A 212 -3.04 -39.22 -12.40
C ASP A 212 -3.36 -37.73 -12.31
N ILE A 213 -2.46 -36.90 -12.85
CA ILE A 213 -2.60 -35.45 -12.88
C ILE A 213 -2.96 -35.06 -14.31
N SER A 214 -4.17 -34.54 -14.50
CA SER A 214 -4.66 -34.05 -15.78
C SER A 214 -5.18 -32.62 -15.70
N SER A 215 -5.11 -31.89 -16.80
CA SER A 215 -5.66 -30.54 -16.94
C SER A 215 -6.06 -30.30 -18.39
N SER A 216 -7.13 -29.52 -18.60
CA SER A 216 -7.49 -28.99 -19.91
C SER A 216 -6.63 -27.76 -20.29
N ASP A 217 -5.98 -27.09 -19.33
CA ASP A 217 -5.06 -25.97 -19.59
C ASP A 217 -3.66 -26.51 -19.86
N THR A 218 -3.39 -26.83 -21.13
CA THR A 218 -2.08 -27.33 -21.59
C THR A 218 -0.97 -26.27 -21.47
N LEU A 219 -1.32 -24.99 -21.36
CA LEU A 219 -0.38 -23.88 -21.16
C LEU A 219 -0.09 -23.62 -19.67
N SER A 220 -0.72 -24.35 -18.74
CA SER A 220 -0.46 -24.20 -17.31
C SER A 220 0.97 -24.60 -16.97
N LEU A 221 1.79 -23.61 -16.60
CA LEU A 221 3.16 -23.83 -16.14
C LEU A 221 3.18 -24.75 -14.90
N HIS A 222 2.23 -24.59 -13.97
CA HIS A 222 2.16 -25.45 -12.80
C HIS A 222 1.85 -26.90 -13.17
N PHE A 223 0.97 -27.13 -14.14
CA PHE A 223 0.68 -28.47 -14.66
C PHE A 223 1.91 -29.10 -15.29
N GLN A 224 2.58 -28.37 -16.19
CA GLN A 224 3.82 -28.81 -16.84
C GLN A 224 4.92 -29.12 -15.82
N ALA A 225 5.06 -28.31 -14.76
CA ALA A 225 5.98 -28.59 -13.65
C ALA A 225 5.65 -29.90 -12.94
N GLN A 226 4.37 -30.16 -12.64
CA GLN A 226 3.97 -31.37 -11.90
C GLN A 226 4.22 -32.63 -12.72
N GLN A 227 3.89 -32.65 -14.01
CA GLN A 227 4.18 -33.79 -14.88
C GLN A 227 5.68 -34.08 -14.94
N LEU A 228 6.49 -33.04 -15.17
CA LEU A 228 7.95 -33.22 -15.25
C LEU A 228 8.58 -33.62 -13.91
N LEU A 229 8.03 -33.15 -12.78
CA LEU A 229 8.43 -33.61 -11.46
C LEU A 229 8.06 -35.08 -11.20
N GLN A 230 6.91 -35.56 -11.70
CA GLN A 230 6.56 -36.99 -11.64
C GLN A 230 7.56 -37.84 -12.43
N ASP A 231 7.89 -37.43 -13.67
CA ASP A 231 8.84 -38.16 -14.52
C ASP A 231 10.25 -38.20 -13.93
N LEU A 232 10.70 -37.06 -13.38
CA LEU A 232 12.03 -36.96 -12.78
C LEU A 232 12.13 -37.76 -11.47
N LEU A 233 11.09 -37.72 -10.62
CA LEU A 233 11.04 -38.55 -9.41
C LEU A 233 10.97 -40.05 -9.74
N LYS A 234 10.20 -40.43 -10.76
CA LYS A 234 10.14 -41.82 -11.23
C LYS A 234 11.52 -42.32 -11.64
N PHE A 235 12.25 -41.54 -12.45
CA PHE A 235 13.63 -41.85 -12.81
C PHE A 235 14.55 -41.99 -11.59
N ARG A 236 14.41 -41.10 -10.58
CA ARG A 236 15.24 -41.13 -9.38
C ARG A 236 14.89 -42.22 -8.37
N LEU A 237 13.65 -42.68 -8.36
CA LEU A 237 13.25 -43.84 -7.57
C LEU A 237 13.75 -45.16 -8.17
N GLU A 238 13.96 -45.21 -9.49
CA GLU A 238 14.56 -46.36 -10.19
C GLU A 238 16.09 -46.45 -10.01
N ASP A 239 16.77 -45.35 -9.69
CA ASP A 239 18.23 -45.27 -9.47
C ASP A 239 18.60 -45.29 -7.98
N ASP A 240 18.77 -46.50 -7.43
CA ASP A 240 19.13 -46.72 -6.02
C ASP A 240 20.54 -46.24 -5.63
N LYS A 241 21.38 -45.89 -6.62
CA LYS A 241 22.78 -45.49 -6.39
C LYS A 241 22.95 -44.02 -6.06
N ASN A 242 21.99 -43.17 -6.44
CA ASN A 242 22.10 -41.72 -6.28
C ASN A 242 20.94 -41.11 -5.50
N ILE A 243 20.88 -41.47 -4.22
CA ILE A 243 19.86 -41.01 -3.27
C ILE A 243 19.89 -39.48 -3.09
N ASP A 244 21.06 -38.84 -3.20
CA ASP A 244 21.18 -37.38 -3.04
C ASP A 244 20.38 -36.63 -4.11
N ALA A 245 20.42 -37.10 -5.37
CA ALA A 245 19.62 -36.54 -6.45
C ALA A 245 18.11 -36.76 -6.24
N LEU A 246 17.70 -37.92 -5.70
CA LEU A 246 16.30 -38.19 -5.34
C LEU A 246 15.80 -37.20 -4.28
N ILE A 247 16.56 -37.02 -3.19
CA ILE A 247 16.22 -36.10 -2.11
C ILE A 247 16.12 -34.65 -2.65
N ASP A 248 17.05 -34.22 -3.50
CA ASP A 248 17.06 -32.87 -4.05
C ASP A 248 15.84 -32.60 -4.95
N VAL A 249 15.47 -33.55 -5.81
CA VAL A 249 14.27 -33.46 -6.64
C VAL A 249 13.01 -33.40 -5.78
N ASP A 250 12.91 -34.25 -4.75
CA ASP A 250 11.73 -34.28 -3.90
C ASP A 250 11.60 -33.00 -3.05
N LEU A 251 12.71 -32.48 -2.53
CA LEU A 251 12.75 -31.15 -1.89
C LEU A 251 12.33 -30.04 -2.85
N LYS A 252 12.73 -30.11 -4.13
CA LYS A 252 12.31 -29.15 -5.15
C LYS A 252 10.81 -29.24 -5.40
N ARG A 253 10.25 -30.45 -5.53
CA ARG A 253 8.79 -30.68 -5.62
C ARG A 253 8.08 -30.06 -4.43
N LEU A 254 8.45 -30.43 -3.20
CA LEU A 254 7.76 -29.97 -2.00
C LEU A 254 7.84 -28.45 -1.85
N LYS A 255 8.99 -27.82 -2.16
CA LYS A 255 9.12 -26.35 -2.18
C LYS A 255 8.22 -25.69 -3.22
N PHE A 256 8.17 -26.25 -4.42
CA PHE A 256 7.27 -25.79 -5.48
C PHE A 256 5.81 -25.88 -5.04
N VAL A 257 5.37 -27.05 -4.57
CA VAL A 257 3.99 -27.26 -4.12
C VAL A 257 3.65 -26.31 -2.98
N TYR A 258 4.52 -26.15 -1.98
CA TYR A 258 4.27 -25.22 -0.88
C TYR A 258 4.14 -23.76 -1.33
N ALA A 259 4.96 -23.32 -2.29
CA ALA A 259 4.94 -21.97 -2.82
C ALA A 259 3.67 -21.66 -3.63
N HIS A 260 3.15 -22.65 -4.38
CA HIS A 260 2.07 -22.46 -5.35
C HIS A 260 0.72 -23.09 -4.93
N SER A 261 0.66 -23.79 -3.80
CA SER A 261 -0.58 -24.41 -3.31
C SER A 261 -1.58 -23.40 -2.74
N VAL A 262 -2.85 -23.63 -3.09
CA VAL A 262 -4.03 -22.96 -2.55
C VAL A 262 -4.76 -23.81 -1.50
N ASN A 263 -4.13 -24.90 -1.04
CA ASN A 263 -4.68 -25.76 0.00
C ASN A 263 -4.64 -25.06 1.37
N ASN A 264 -5.77 -25.01 2.06
CA ASN A 264 -5.93 -24.38 3.38
C ASN A 264 -5.03 -24.97 4.48
N ASN A 265 -4.54 -26.21 4.30
CA ASN A 265 -3.68 -26.94 5.22
C ASN A 265 -2.22 -27.05 4.75
N LYS A 266 -1.81 -26.31 3.71
CA LYS A 266 -0.48 -26.45 3.09
C LYS A 266 0.68 -26.34 4.07
N GLU A 267 0.62 -25.46 5.07
CA GLU A 267 1.67 -25.36 6.11
C GLU A 267 1.84 -26.68 6.88
N ALA A 268 0.73 -27.30 7.30
CA ALA A 268 0.77 -28.55 8.05
C ALA A 268 1.21 -29.73 7.16
N LEU A 269 0.71 -29.78 5.92
CA LEU A 269 1.05 -30.81 4.95
C LEU A 269 2.54 -30.74 4.55
N TYR A 270 3.06 -29.55 4.27
CA TYR A 270 4.46 -29.34 3.91
C TYR A 270 5.41 -29.75 5.04
N LEU A 271 5.15 -29.31 6.27
CA LEU A 271 5.98 -29.70 7.42
C LEU A 271 5.94 -31.20 7.67
N LYS A 272 4.76 -31.83 7.52
CA LYS A 272 4.60 -33.29 7.63
C LYS A 272 5.43 -34.01 6.57
N ALA A 273 5.36 -33.55 5.32
CA ALA A 273 6.11 -34.11 4.20
C ALA A 273 7.64 -34.01 4.43
N LEU A 274 8.14 -32.85 4.84
CA LEU A 274 9.56 -32.66 5.12
C LEU A 274 10.06 -33.54 6.28
N LYS A 275 9.29 -33.66 7.37
CA LYS A 275 9.65 -34.53 8.51
C LYS A 275 9.66 -35.99 8.12
N LYS A 276 8.70 -36.42 7.29
CA LYS A 276 8.66 -37.78 6.76
C LYS A 276 9.88 -38.06 5.88
N LEU A 277 10.21 -37.14 4.98
CA LEU A 277 11.39 -37.23 4.13
C LEU A 277 12.70 -37.27 4.94
N GLU A 278 12.80 -36.46 6.00
CA GLU A 278 13.95 -36.45 6.91
C GLU A 278 14.11 -37.81 7.61
N GLU A 279 13.02 -38.40 8.11
CA GLU A 279 13.05 -39.71 8.78
C GLU A 279 13.47 -40.84 7.83
N ASP A 280 12.95 -40.83 6.59
CA ASP A 280 13.23 -41.87 5.59
C ASP A 280 14.71 -41.87 5.16
N TYR A 281 15.40 -40.72 5.22
CA TYR A 281 16.79 -40.55 4.80
C TYR A 281 17.77 -40.14 5.91
N LYS A 282 17.39 -40.25 7.18
CA LYS A 282 18.14 -39.72 8.35
C LYS A 282 19.62 -40.13 8.47
N THR A 283 20.02 -41.23 7.84
CA THR A 283 21.41 -41.75 7.86
C THR A 283 22.27 -41.20 6.73
N LYS A 284 21.68 -40.50 5.75
CA LYS A 284 22.38 -39.95 4.58
C LYS A 284 22.87 -38.55 4.88
N SER A 285 24.11 -38.23 4.47
CA SER A 285 24.70 -36.90 4.68
C SER A 285 23.86 -35.78 4.04
N PHE A 286 23.23 -36.05 2.90
CA PHE A 286 22.41 -35.08 2.19
C PHE A 286 21.04 -34.82 2.86
N SER A 287 20.63 -35.63 3.85
CA SER A 287 19.44 -35.33 4.67
C SER A 287 19.54 -34.00 5.43
N ALA A 288 20.77 -33.49 5.63
CA ALA A 288 21.01 -32.16 6.17
C ALA A 288 20.30 -31.03 5.41
N GLU A 289 20.13 -31.16 4.08
CA GLU A 289 19.38 -30.19 3.26
C GLU A 289 17.88 -30.20 3.58
N ILE A 290 17.33 -31.35 4.00
CA ILE A 290 15.93 -31.47 4.46
C ILE A 290 15.79 -30.76 5.81
N SER A 291 16.69 -31.03 6.76
CA SER A 291 16.70 -30.33 8.05
C SER A 291 16.84 -28.82 7.88
N LEU A 292 17.71 -28.36 6.97
CA LEU A 292 17.82 -26.94 6.62
C LEU A 292 16.50 -26.38 6.07
N ALA A 293 15.80 -27.11 5.19
CA ALA A 293 14.50 -26.69 4.68
C ALA A 293 13.45 -26.55 5.81
N ILE A 294 13.44 -27.46 6.79
CA ILE A 294 12.59 -27.37 7.99
C ILE A 294 12.96 -26.15 8.84
N ALA A 295 14.25 -25.89 9.04
CA ALA A 295 14.71 -24.71 9.78
C ALA A 295 14.31 -23.40 9.08
N GLN A 296 14.48 -23.33 7.76
CA GLN A 296 14.07 -22.19 6.95
C GLN A 296 12.55 -21.97 6.98
N TYR A 297 11.76 -23.05 6.92
CA TYR A 297 10.31 -23.00 7.06
C TYR A 297 9.89 -22.35 8.39
N HIS A 298 10.44 -22.81 9.50
CA HIS A 298 10.17 -22.21 10.81
C HIS A 298 10.63 -20.74 10.88
N ASN A 299 11.85 -20.44 10.43
CA ASN A 299 12.35 -19.06 10.43
C ASN A 299 11.48 -18.12 9.58
N ASN A 300 11.01 -18.56 8.41
CA ASN A 300 10.14 -17.75 7.55
C ASN A 300 8.78 -17.50 8.20
N LEU A 301 8.14 -18.53 8.76
CA LEU A 301 6.86 -18.39 9.45
C LEU A 301 6.95 -17.59 10.75
N SER A 302 8.12 -17.52 11.39
CA SER A 302 8.34 -16.64 12.54
C SER A 302 8.11 -15.16 12.23
N GLY A 303 8.23 -14.76 10.96
CA GLY A 303 7.91 -13.40 10.51
C GLY A 303 6.43 -13.04 10.64
N LYS A 304 5.53 -14.04 10.78
CA LYS A 304 4.10 -13.85 11.06
C LYS A 304 3.81 -13.57 12.54
N TYR A 305 4.80 -13.68 13.44
CA TYR A 305 4.60 -13.40 14.85
C TYR A 305 4.50 -11.89 15.11
N ASN A 306 3.37 -11.47 15.68
CA ASN A 306 3.17 -10.14 16.22
C ASN A 306 2.87 -10.28 17.73
N PRO A 307 3.76 -9.81 18.63
CA PRO A 307 3.58 -10.01 20.06
C PRO A 307 2.36 -9.26 20.66
N LEU A 308 1.72 -8.38 19.89
CA LEU A 308 0.48 -7.69 20.28
C LEU A 308 -0.80 -8.42 19.83
N GLU A 309 -0.68 -9.48 19.03
CA GLU A 309 -1.80 -10.27 18.49
C GLU A 309 -1.69 -11.73 18.91
N LYS A 310 -2.59 -12.15 19.80
CA LYS A 310 -2.57 -13.46 20.45
C LYS A 310 -2.69 -14.62 19.45
N GLU A 311 -3.41 -14.43 18.36
CA GLU A 311 -3.61 -15.42 17.29
C GLU A 311 -2.29 -15.84 16.64
N THR A 312 -1.26 -15.00 16.74
CA THR A 312 0.07 -15.24 16.17
C THR A 312 1.03 -15.95 17.14
N ASP A 313 0.67 -16.18 18.40
CA ASP A 313 1.51 -16.80 19.43
C ASP A 313 2.05 -18.19 19.02
N LYS A 314 1.32 -18.90 18.16
CA LYS A 314 1.76 -20.18 17.59
C LYS A 314 3.10 -20.09 16.85
N TYR A 315 3.48 -18.91 16.36
CA TYR A 315 4.74 -18.66 15.65
C TYR A 315 5.89 -18.20 16.55
N LYS A 316 5.60 -17.87 17.82
CA LYS A 316 6.55 -17.25 18.76
C LYS A 316 7.90 -17.97 18.81
N PHE A 317 7.89 -19.29 19.04
CA PHE A 317 9.13 -20.05 19.23
C PHE A 317 9.79 -20.54 17.93
N TYR A 318 9.30 -20.14 16.76
CA TYR A 318 9.78 -20.75 15.51
C TYR A 318 11.23 -20.39 15.16
N LYS A 319 11.72 -19.19 15.51
CA LYS A 319 13.16 -18.89 15.37
C LYS A 319 14.01 -19.76 16.27
N LYS A 320 13.54 -20.03 17.50
CA LYS A 320 14.22 -20.94 18.42
C LYS A 320 14.27 -22.35 17.86
N THR A 321 13.16 -22.86 17.33
CA THR A 321 13.12 -24.17 16.66
C THR A 321 14.08 -24.21 15.46
N ALA A 322 14.09 -23.18 14.62
CA ALA A 322 15.04 -23.09 13.50
C ALA A 322 16.50 -23.11 13.98
N HIS A 323 16.82 -22.35 15.03
CA HIS A 323 18.14 -22.30 15.64
C HIS A 323 18.58 -23.67 16.19
N GLU A 324 17.71 -24.38 16.91
CA GLU A 324 17.96 -25.72 17.44
C GLU A 324 18.23 -26.75 16.32
N ILE A 325 17.44 -26.70 15.25
CA ILE A 325 17.65 -27.56 14.07
C ILE A 325 18.99 -27.25 13.42
N CYS A 326 19.31 -25.98 13.19
CA CYS A 326 20.58 -25.57 12.59
C CYS A 326 21.79 -26.03 13.40
N ASN A 327 21.74 -25.93 14.73
CA ASN A 327 22.80 -26.44 15.59
C ASN A 327 22.96 -27.96 15.45
N SER A 328 21.85 -28.71 15.43
CA SER A 328 21.90 -30.16 15.23
C SER A 328 22.51 -30.55 13.88
N VAL A 329 22.22 -29.79 12.81
CA VAL A 329 22.82 -30.00 11.48
C VAL A 329 24.32 -29.73 11.49
N ILE A 330 24.78 -28.65 12.13
CA ILE A 330 26.20 -28.31 12.21
C ILE A 330 26.97 -29.38 12.99
N GLU A 331 26.39 -29.94 14.05
CA GLU A 331 26.99 -31.00 14.85
C GLU A 331 27.07 -32.33 14.10
N LYS A 332 25.97 -32.75 13.46
CA LYS A 332 25.87 -34.05 12.77
C LYS A 332 26.54 -34.08 11.40
N PHE A 333 26.50 -32.96 10.66
CA PHE A 333 26.90 -32.88 9.26
C PHE A 333 27.82 -31.67 8.95
N PRO A 334 28.93 -31.47 9.70
CA PRO A 334 29.71 -30.22 9.70
C PRO A 334 30.35 -29.83 8.36
N LYS A 335 30.49 -30.78 7.41
CA LYS A 335 31.14 -30.57 6.10
C LYS A 335 30.15 -30.35 4.95
N THR A 336 28.84 -30.28 5.24
CA THR A 336 27.81 -30.11 4.23
C THR A 336 27.54 -28.63 3.93
N ASN A 337 27.04 -28.33 2.73
CA ASN A 337 26.56 -26.98 2.38
C ASN A 337 25.43 -26.53 3.30
N ALA A 338 24.54 -27.45 3.68
CA ALA A 338 23.52 -27.21 4.68
C ALA A 338 24.08 -26.68 6.01
N ALA A 339 25.20 -27.22 6.50
CA ALA A 339 25.84 -26.73 7.73
C ALA A 339 26.35 -25.28 7.58
N GLU A 340 26.91 -24.90 6.43
CA GLU A 340 27.33 -23.51 6.17
C GLU A 340 26.14 -22.55 6.14
N HIS A 341 25.04 -22.94 5.48
CA HIS A 341 23.80 -22.15 5.51
C HIS A 341 23.18 -22.07 6.91
N CYS A 342 23.22 -23.15 7.69
CA CYS A 342 22.80 -23.16 9.08
C CYS A 342 23.61 -22.18 9.94
N LYS A 343 24.93 -22.08 9.73
CA LYS A 343 25.77 -21.08 10.41
C LYS A 343 25.34 -19.66 10.07
N GLN A 344 25.08 -19.37 8.79
CA GLN A 344 24.58 -18.06 8.35
C GLN A 344 23.20 -17.73 8.94
N LEU A 345 22.30 -18.72 8.98
CA LEU A 345 20.97 -18.55 9.56
C LEU A 345 21.03 -18.30 11.07
N ILE A 346 21.89 -19.02 11.80
CA ILE A 346 22.14 -18.78 13.23
C ILE A 346 22.64 -17.35 13.46
N ILE A 347 23.63 -16.87 12.69
CA ILE A 347 24.12 -15.49 12.79
C ILE A 347 22.98 -14.48 12.61
N SER A 348 22.08 -14.70 11.64
CA SER A 348 20.90 -13.87 11.41
C SER A 348 19.89 -13.92 12.56
N ILE A 349 19.68 -15.10 13.15
CA ILE A 349 18.76 -15.32 14.28
C ILE A 349 19.30 -14.66 15.56
N GLU A 350 20.61 -14.76 15.80
CA GLU A 350 21.32 -14.25 16.98
C GLU A 350 21.69 -12.76 16.86
N ASN A 351 21.54 -12.16 15.68
CA ASN A 351 21.80 -10.74 15.48
C ASN A 351 21.06 -9.87 16.50
N HIS A 352 21.80 -8.98 17.14
CA HIS A 352 21.25 -8.03 18.10
C HIS A 352 20.54 -6.91 17.36
N ASN A 353 19.52 -6.34 18.00
CA ASN A 353 18.94 -5.07 17.60
C ASN A 353 18.69 -4.26 18.86
N LEU A 354 19.01 -2.97 18.83
CA LEU A 354 18.74 -2.05 19.92
C LEU A 354 18.47 -0.66 19.35
N SER A 355 17.24 -0.19 19.52
CA SER A 355 16.83 1.16 19.13
C SER A 355 15.83 1.72 20.15
N PHE A 356 15.60 3.03 20.13
CA PHE A 356 14.60 3.60 21.03
C PHE A 356 13.94 4.86 20.47
N ASN A 357 12.78 5.19 21.06
CA ASN A 357 12.04 6.42 20.83
C ASN A 357 11.86 7.19 22.14
N ILE A 358 11.90 8.51 22.04
CA ILE A 358 11.72 9.47 23.15
C ILE A 358 11.02 10.72 22.58
N GLU A 359 10.31 11.45 23.43
CA GLU A 359 9.79 12.78 23.07
C GLU A 359 10.95 13.74 22.77
N SER A 360 10.88 14.51 21.68
CA SER A 360 11.93 15.47 21.29
C SER A 360 12.10 16.61 22.30
N THR A 361 11.07 16.88 23.09
CA THR A 361 11.12 17.80 24.22
C THR A 361 10.38 17.20 25.40
N VAL A 362 10.96 17.27 26.59
CA VAL A 362 10.38 16.77 27.85
C VAL A 362 10.23 17.92 28.87
N ILE A 363 9.34 17.74 29.84
CA ILE A 363 9.04 18.74 30.87
C ILE A 363 10.17 18.73 31.94
N PRO A 364 10.78 19.88 32.26
CA PRO A 364 11.78 19.99 33.34
C PRO A 364 11.24 19.50 34.69
N GLY A 365 12.09 18.82 35.47
CA GLY A 365 11.73 18.34 36.81
C GLY A 365 10.63 17.27 36.83
N SER A 366 10.36 16.62 35.69
CA SER A 366 9.43 15.49 35.59
C SER A 366 10.16 14.27 35.04
N LYS A 367 9.77 13.09 35.50
CA LYS A 367 10.17 11.83 34.86
C LYS A 367 9.65 11.80 33.41
N PHE A 368 10.36 11.08 32.54
CA PHE A 368 9.93 10.84 31.17
C PHE A 368 10.25 9.38 30.78
N SER A 369 9.69 8.91 29.66
CA SER A 369 9.86 7.53 29.21
C SER A 369 10.58 7.45 27.86
N ALA A 370 11.27 6.34 27.63
CA ALA A 370 11.71 5.95 26.30
C ALA A 370 11.17 4.54 25.96
N LYS A 371 10.64 4.37 24.74
CA LYS A 371 10.32 3.03 24.22
C LYS A 371 11.59 2.43 23.65
N VAL A 372 12.07 1.35 24.24
CA VAL A 372 13.24 0.60 23.77
C VAL A 372 12.75 -0.61 23.01
N THR A 373 13.21 -0.76 21.77
CA THR A 373 13.02 -1.95 20.94
C THR A 373 14.32 -2.73 20.94
N TYR A 374 14.26 -4.02 21.29
CA TYR A 374 15.43 -4.86 21.48
C TYR A 374 15.25 -6.26 20.92
N ARG A 375 16.36 -6.90 20.57
CA ARG A 375 16.45 -8.31 20.18
C ARG A 375 17.74 -8.89 20.75
N ASN A 376 17.67 -10.11 21.29
CA ASN A 376 18.79 -10.86 21.85
C ASN A 376 19.65 -10.05 22.85
N THR A 377 19.01 -9.16 23.61
CA THR A 377 19.69 -8.26 24.55
C THR A 377 19.09 -8.44 25.94
N LYS A 378 19.92 -8.85 26.90
CA LYS A 378 19.49 -9.17 28.29
C LYS A 378 19.54 -7.98 29.23
N GLU A 379 20.44 -7.04 28.98
CA GLU A 379 20.64 -5.86 29.79
C GLU A 379 20.99 -4.67 28.89
N ILE A 380 20.49 -3.49 29.28
CA ILE A 380 20.83 -2.22 28.65
C ILE A 380 21.36 -1.25 29.68
N PHE A 381 22.28 -0.42 29.25
CA PHE A 381 22.85 0.71 29.96
C PHE A 381 22.36 1.98 29.31
N ILE A 382 21.85 2.90 30.13
CA ILE A 382 21.28 4.16 29.70
C ILE A 382 22.08 5.30 30.32
N ARG A 383 22.48 6.28 29.52
CA ARG A 383 23.22 7.47 29.97
C ARG A 383 22.55 8.71 29.43
N ALA A 384 22.13 9.59 30.34
CA ALA A 384 21.76 10.96 30.00
C ALA A 384 22.99 11.86 30.17
N ALA A 385 23.34 12.62 29.13
CA ALA A 385 24.46 13.54 29.15
C ALA A 385 24.05 14.92 28.58
N LYS A 386 24.46 15.99 29.24
CA LYS A 386 24.23 17.38 28.81
C LYS A 386 25.29 17.77 27.79
N ILE A 387 24.89 18.44 26.71
CA ILE A 387 25.84 18.97 25.72
C ILE A 387 25.38 20.36 25.28
N ASP A 388 26.34 21.26 25.03
CA ASP A 388 26.02 22.52 24.36
C ASP A 388 25.48 22.23 22.96
N ARG A 389 24.35 22.84 22.63
CA ARG A 389 23.68 22.57 21.36
C ARG A 389 24.48 23.07 20.17
N ALA A 390 25.07 24.26 20.26
CA ALA A 390 25.86 24.80 19.15
C ALA A 390 27.08 23.90 18.88
N ASN A 391 27.66 23.31 19.93
CA ASN A 391 28.68 22.28 19.78
C ASN A 391 28.13 21.00 19.11
N TYR A 392 26.97 20.50 19.53
CA TYR A 392 26.33 19.33 18.90
C TYR A 392 26.08 19.53 17.40
N GLU A 393 25.50 20.68 17.01
CA GLU A 393 25.25 21.03 15.61
C GLU A 393 26.57 21.09 14.82
N LYS A 394 27.61 21.75 15.36
CA LYS A 394 28.94 21.82 14.73
C LYS A 394 29.59 20.45 14.55
N LEU A 395 29.40 19.53 15.50
CA LEU A 395 29.90 18.16 15.38
C LEU A 395 29.18 17.40 14.26
N GLY A 396 27.86 17.59 14.12
CA GLY A 396 27.05 16.94 13.08
C GLY A 396 27.35 17.45 11.66
N GLU A 397 27.86 18.67 11.52
CA GLU A 397 28.35 19.18 10.22
C GLU A 397 29.69 18.56 9.80
N LYS A 398 30.49 18.09 10.77
CA LYS A 398 31.89 17.68 10.54
C LYS A 398 32.06 16.17 10.52
N TYR A 399 31.28 15.44 11.30
CA TYR A 399 31.47 14.03 11.57
C TYR A 399 30.21 13.23 11.25
N TYR A 400 30.39 11.95 10.92
CA TYR A 400 29.30 11.05 10.55
C TYR A 400 29.42 9.72 11.30
N SER A 401 28.30 8.99 11.41
CA SER A 401 28.24 7.63 11.94
C SER A 401 29.01 7.45 13.27
N ASP A 402 29.95 6.52 13.32
CA ASP A 402 30.70 6.11 14.50
C ASP A 402 31.54 7.27 15.08
N ASP A 403 32.21 8.05 14.22
CA ASP A 403 33.01 9.19 14.70
C ASP A 403 32.11 10.28 15.27
N PHE A 404 30.95 10.56 14.66
CA PHE A 404 30.00 11.52 15.24
C PHE A 404 29.55 11.08 16.64
N TYR A 405 29.20 9.80 16.80
CA TYR A 405 28.83 9.21 18.10
C TYR A 405 29.94 9.39 19.15
N ASP A 406 31.19 9.08 18.80
CA ASP A 406 32.30 9.18 19.74
C ASP A 406 32.59 10.64 20.12
N LYS A 407 32.46 11.57 19.16
CA LYS A 407 32.63 13.00 19.43
C LYS A 407 31.54 13.54 20.35
N ILE A 408 30.27 13.21 20.12
CA ILE A 408 29.19 13.68 21.01
C ILE A 408 29.34 13.06 22.40
N LYS A 409 29.69 11.78 22.51
CA LYS A 409 29.93 11.09 23.78
C LYS A 409 31.10 11.71 24.56
N LYS A 410 32.16 12.12 23.87
CA LYS A 410 33.33 12.79 24.47
C LYS A 410 33.02 14.22 24.91
N ASN A 411 32.19 14.95 24.15
CA ASN A 411 31.87 16.36 24.42
C ASN A 411 30.68 16.55 25.37
N ALA A 412 29.88 15.51 25.61
CA ALA A 412 28.75 15.58 26.53
C ALA A 412 29.16 15.28 27.97
N THR A 413 28.66 16.07 28.91
CA THR A 413 28.86 15.89 30.36
C THR A 413 27.81 14.91 30.89
N LYS A 414 28.26 13.76 31.40
CA LYS A 414 27.37 12.75 32.03
C LYS A 414 26.61 13.36 33.21
N ILE A 415 25.28 13.20 33.22
CA ILE A 415 24.42 13.58 34.35
C ILE A 415 24.14 12.37 35.23
N TYR A 416 23.64 11.30 34.64
CA TYR A 416 23.42 10.03 35.31
C TYR A 416 23.61 8.87 34.35
N GLN A 417 23.77 7.68 34.92
CA GLN A 417 23.77 6.40 34.21
C GLN A 417 22.97 5.39 35.03
N LEU A 418 22.22 4.55 34.35
CA LEU A 418 21.42 3.48 34.95
C LEU A 418 21.45 2.23 34.06
N SER A 419 21.14 1.06 34.62
CA SER A 419 20.97 -0.18 33.85
C SER A 419 19.61 -0.82 34.12
N HIS A 420 19.11 -1.54 33.12
CA HIS A 420 17.88 -2.31 33.21
C HIS A 420 18.09 -3.71 32.63
N LYS A 421 17.67 -4.72 33.40
CA LYS A 421 17.48 -6.06 32.87
C LYS A 421 16.22 -6.09 32.01
N LEU A 422 16.32 -6.71 30.83
CA LEU A 422 15.23 -6.83 29.88
C LEU A 422 14.61 -8.24 29.96
N PRO A 423 13.28 -8.37 29.77
CA PRO A 423 12.64 -9.67 29.64
C PRO A 423 13.22 -10.46 28.46
N ASP A 424 13.57 -11.73 28.69
CA ASP A 424 14.12 -12.63 27.68
C ASP A 424 13.30 -13.93 27.63
N ASP A 425 12.42 -14.02 26.64
CA ASP A 425 11.59 -15.19 26.38
C ASP A 425 12.37 -16.32 25.68
N LYS A 426 13.64 -16.09 25.29
CA LYS A 426 14.49 -16.99 24.50
C LYS A 426 13.87 -17.41 23.16
N ASP A 427 13.06 -16.53 22.56
CA ASP A 427 12.35 -16.79 21.31
C ASP A 427 13.05 -16.17 20.08
N PHE A 428 14.13 -15.41 20.30
CA PHE A 428 14.90 -14.66 19.30
C PHE A 428 14.08 -13.61 18.52
N ASN A 429 12.90 -13.24 19.01
CA ASN A 429 12.08 -12.21 18.39
C ASN A 429 12.46 -10.81 18.89
N GLN A 430 11.99 -9.82 18.15
CA GLN A 430 12.11 -8.44 18.57
C GLN A 430 10.99 -8.13 19.54
N HIS A 431 11.36 -7.55 20.67
CA HIS A 431 10.45 -7.10 21.71
C HIS A 431 10.65 -5.61 21.98
N SER A 432 9.74 -5.04 22.75
CA SER A 432 9.81 -3.65 23.16
C SER A 432 9.29 -3.45 24.57
N VAL A 433 9.94 -2.54 25.29
CA VAL A 433 9.60 -2.11 26.65
C VAL A 433 9.60 -0.59 26.73
N GLU A 434 8.98 -0.05 27.77
CA GLU A 434 9.14 1.35 28.16
C GLU A 434 9.98 1.45 29.44
N VAL A 435 11.05 2.25 29.39
CA VAL A 435 11.91 2.54 30.55
C VAL A 435 11.55 3.89 31.17
N ILE A 436 11.56 3.98 32.50
CA ILE A 436 11.36 5.23 33.23
C ILE A 436 12.72 5.93 33.41
N LEU A 437 12.81 7.18 32.98
CA LEU A 437 14.01 8.00 33.03
C LEU A 437 13.85 9.10 34.11
N ASN A 438 14.97 9.42 34.77
CA ASN A 438 15.00 10.41 35.85
C ASN A 438 14.73 11.81 35.31
N GLU A 439 14.15 12.66 36.14
CA GLU A 439 13.97 14.07 35.84
C GLU A 439 15.29 14.77 35.50
N LEU A 440 15.20 15.76 34.64
CA LEU A 440 16.32 16.58 34.22
C LEU A 440 15.96 18.06 34.40
N PRO A 441 16.95 18.91 34.75
CA PRO A 441 16.76 20.34 34.67
C PRO A 441 16.73 20.78 33.20
N VAL A 442 16.37 22.04 32.99
CA VAL A 442 16.39 22.68 31.68
C VAL A 442 17.75 22.52 30.98
N GLY A 443 17.74 22.19 29.70
CA GLY A 443 18.95 22.02 28.89
C GLY A 443 18.78 21.18 27.63
N PHE A 444 19.87 20.99 26.90
CA PHE A 444 19.95 20.08 25.75
C PHE A 444 20.81 18.87 26.10
N TYR A 445 20.27 17.70 25.80
CA TYR A 445 20.79 16.42 26.27
C TYR A 445 20.87 15.43 25.12
N VAL A 446 21.76 14.46 25.28
CA VAL A 446 21.80 13.24 24.47
C VAL A 446 21.54 12.07 25.39
N LEU A 447 20.54 11.25 25.05
CA LEU A 447 20.32 9.96 25.67
C LEU A 447 21.08 8.91 24.86
N PHE A 448 21.95 8.16 25.52
CA PHE A 448 22.62 6.99 24.97
C PHE A 448 22.01 5.74 25.58
N ILE A 449 21.70 4.74 24.75
CA ILE A 449 21.28 3.39 25.18
C ILE A 449 22.20 2.39 24.51
N SER A 450 22.77 1.47 25.29
CA SER A 450 23.79 0.52 24.84
C SER A 450 23.61 -0.82 25.54
N ASN A 451 23.92 -1.94 24.89
CA ASN A 451 24.01 -3.25 25.54
C ASN A 451 25.37 -3.51 26.21
N ASN A 452 26.28 -2.54 26.16
CA ASN A 452 27.59 -2.59 26.82
C ASN A 452 27.82 -1.33 27.66
N GLU A 453 28.38 -1.51 28.84
CA GLU A 453 28.57 -0.44 29.84
C GLU A 453 29.54 0.66 29.37
N LYS A 454 30.45 0.33 28.45
CA LYS A 454 31.40 1.30 27.87
C LYS A 454 30.74 2.22 26.85
N PHE A 455 29.50 1.95 26.42
CA PHE A 455 28.82 2.68 25.35
C PHE A 455 29.65 2.74 24.06
N THR A 456 30.31 1.64 23.69
CA THR A 456 31.02 1.53 22.41
C THR A 456 29.99 1.41 21.29
N TYR A 457 30.15 2.21 20.23
CA TYR A 457 29.18 2.23 19.14
C TYR A 457 29.38 1.05 18.20
N LYS A 458 28.33 0.24 18.08
CA LYS A 458 28.06 -0.60 16.93
C LYS A 458 26.57 -0.45 16.67
N LYS A 459 26.16 -0.22 15.42
CA LYS A 459 24.77 0.12 15.05
C LYS A 459 23.71 -0.83 15.64
N ALA A 460 24.03 -2.11 15.80
CA ALA A 460 23.15 -3.14 16.36
C ALA A 460 23.11 -3.20 17.91
N MET A 461 23.99 -2.46 18.59
CA MET A 461 24.31 -2.61 20.01
C MET A 461 24.24 -1.29 20.80
N ALA A 462 24.22 -0.15 20.13
CA ALA A 462 24.12 1.17 20.75
C ALA A 462 23.33 2.15 19.87
N SER A 463 22.52 2.98 20.53
CA SER A 463 21.68 4.01 19.91
C SER A 463 21.76 5.30 20.72
N TYR A 464 21.54 6.44 20.08
CA TYR A 464 21.50 7.74 20.74
C TYR A 464 20.44 8.65 20.13
N LYS A 465 19.89 9.56 20.93
CA LYS A 465 18.98 10.62 20.48
C LYS A 465 19.22 11.89 21.28
N ALA A 466 19.31 13.02 20.59
CA ALA A 466 19.33 14.33 21.22
C ALA A 466 17.90 14.81 21.50
N PHE A 467 17.70 15.51 22.61
CA PHE A 467 16.40 16.05 23.03
C PHE A 467 16.59 17.28 23.91
N THR A 468 15.54 18.08 24.02
CA THR A 468 15.51 19.29 24.85
C THR A 468 14.67 19.06 26.10
N VAL A 469 15.08 19.63 27.23
CA VAL A 469 14.27 19.71 28.45
C VAL A 469 13.89 21.19 28.61
N SER A 470 12.60 21.51 28.42
CA SER A 470 12.14 22.90 28.36
C SER A 470 10.68 23.06 28.77
N ASN A 471 10.37 24.11 29.53
CA ASN A 471 9.00 24.53 29.85
C ASN A 471 8.39 25.41 28.77
N LEU A 472 9.17 25.89 27.80
CA LEU A 472 8.64 26.64 26.66
C LEU A 472 7.96 25.67 25.69
N SER A 473 6.87 26.11 25.06
CA SER A 473 6.21 25.50 23.90
C SER A 473 5.71 26.61 22.98
N TYR A 474 5.32 26.29 21.75
CA TYR A 474 4.84 27.30 20.82
C TYR A 474 3.68 26.80 19.96
N ILE A 475 2.80 27.71 19.60
CA ILE A 475 1.87 27.61 18.47
C ILE A 475 2.46 28.44 17.33
N LYS A 476 2.40 27.91 16.11
CA LYS A 476 2.80 28.61 14.89
C LYS A 476 1.60 28.66 13.95
N GLN A 477 1.18 29.87 13.57
CA GLN A 477 0.06 30.10 12.67
C GLN A 477 0.49 31.02 11.53
N GLN A 478 0.09 30.66 10.32
CA GLN A 478 0.21 31.54 9.16
C GLN A 478 -1.01 32.46 9.13
N LEU A 479 -0.78 33.76 8.98
CA LEU A 479 -1.81 34.78 8.80
C LEU A 479 -2.12 34.96 7.31
N TYR A 480 -3.25 35.59 7.01
CA TYR A 480 -3.73 35.78 5.63
C TYR A 480 -2.76 36.60 4.76
N ASP A 481 -1.99 37.52 5.32
CA ASP A 481 -0.96 38.28 4.59
C ASP A 481 0.37 37.49 4.36
N GLY A 482 0.38 36.20 4.69
CA GLY A 482 1.54 35.31 4.62
C GLY A 482 2.55 35.51 5.76
N SER A 483 2.31 36.43 6.70
CA SER A 483 3.11 36.53 7.92
C SER A 483 2.87 35.32 8.84
N TYR A 484 3.76 35.10 9.80
CA TYR A 484 3.59 34.06 10.81
C TYR A 484 3.44 34.66 12.20
N ARG A 485 2.36 34.30 12.88
CA ARG A 485 2.19 34.55 14.31
C ARG A 485 2.70 33.35 15.10
N PHE A 486 3.53 33.63 16.09
CA PHE A 486 3.99 32.66 17.07
C PHE A 486 3.41 33.01 18.43
N VAL A 487 2.86 32.01 19.13
CA VAL A 487 2.37 32.16 20.51
C VAL A 487 3.16 31.22 21.40
N ILE A 488 3.98 31.78 22.28
CA ILE A 488 4.84 31.05 23.22
C ILE A 488 4.07 30.80 24.51
N LEU A 489 3.99 29.53 24.89
CA LEU A 489 3.20 29.05 26.03
C LEU A 489 4.06 28.21 26.96
N ASN A 490 3.60 28.06 28.21
CA ASN A 490 4.11 27.05 29.12
C ASN A 490 3.65 25.66 28.68
N ARG A 491 4.59 24.74 28.48
CA ARG A 491 4.38 23.37 27.97
C ARG A 491 3.46 22.53 28.86
N THR A 492 3.46 22.78 30.16
CA THR A 492 2.66 22.02 31.14
C THR A 492 1.27 22.62 31.28
N THR A 493 1.17 23.95 31.42
CA THR A 493 -0.09 24.62 31.77
C THR A 493 -0.85 25.20 30.58
N GLY A 494 -0.18 25.49 29.47
CA GLY A 494 -0.72 26.17 28.30
C GLY A 494 -0.85 27.69 28.46
N MET A 495 -0.37 28.26 29.56
CA MET A 495 -0.46 29.71 29.78
C MET A 495 0.54 30.47 28.90
N PRO A 496 0.17 31.63 28.33
CA PRO A 496 1.08 32.46 27.56
C PRO A 496 2.24 33.00 28.41
N ILE A 497 3.41 33.17 27.78
CA ILE A 497 4.63 33.63 28.44
C ILE A 497 5.11 34.93 27.77
N GLU A 498 5.05 36.03 28.52
CA GLU A 498 5.57 37.35 28.12
C GLU A 498 7.11 37.41 28.26
N ASN A 499 7.75 38.32 27.52
CA ASN A 499 9.18 38.64 27.61
C ASN A 499 10.13 37.50 27.19
N VAL A 500 9.68 36.56 26.36
CA VAL A 500 10.54 35.53 25.76
C VAL A 500 11.32 36.13 24.60
N SER A 501 12.65 36.01 24.65
CA SER A 501 13.52 36.42 23.54
C SER A 501 13.42 35.41 22.39
N CYS A 502 13.08 35.89 21.21
CA CYS A 502 12.79 35.08 20.04
C CYS A 502 13.74 35.46 18.90
N GLN A 503 14.82 34.68 18.70
CA GLN A 503 15.83 34.93 17.69
C GLN A 503 15.55 34.10 16.44
N SER A 504 15.42 34.76 15.28
CA SER A 504 15.26 34.08 14.00
C SER A 504 16.60 33.79 13.32
N TRP A 505 16.64 32.70 12.55
CA TRP A 505 17.77 32.27 11.74
C TRP A 505 17.27 31.79 10.40
N TYR A 506 17.99 32.05 9.32
CA TYR A 506 17.65 31.55 8.00
C TYR A 506 18.85 30.96 7.26
N SER A 507 18.62 29.93 6.46
CA SER A 507 19.67 29.27 5.68
C SER A 507 19.72 29.82 4.26
N LYS A 508 20.89 30.30 3.82
CA LYS A 508 21.13 30.77 2.46
C LYS A 508 22.25 29.98 1.80
N TYR A 509 22.04 29.52 0.57
CA TYR A 509 23.08 28.82 -0.19
C TYR A 509 24.24 29.77 -0.48
N ASN A 510 25.45 29.36 -0.08
CA ASN A 510 26.68 30.06 -0.39
C ASN A 510 27.34 29.32 -1.57
N TYR A 511 27.25 29.91 -2.77
CA TYR A 511 27.79 29.32 -4.00
C TYR A 511 29.30 29.06 -3.93
N SER A 512 30.06 29.94 -3.28
CA SER A 512 31.51 29.75 -3.11
C SER A 512 31.85 28.56 -2.22
N LYS A 513 31.06 28.31 -1.17
CA LYS A 513 31.25 27.17 -0.26
C LYS A 513 30.45 25.93 -0.67
N ARG A 514 29.67 26.03 -1.75
CA ARG A 514 28.70 25.03 -2.23
C ARG A 514 27.84 24.41 -1.12
N LYS A 515 27.46 25.22 -0.12
CA LYS A 515 26.67 24.77 1.04
C LYS A 515 25.73 25.85 1.57
N TYR A 516 24.66 25.42 2.23
CA TYR A 516 23.80 26.33 3.00
C TYR A 516 24.54 26.86 4.23
N VAL A 517 24.43 28.16 4.46
CA VAL A 517 25.03 28.85 5.62
C VAL A 517 23.90 29.50 6.42
N LYS A 518 23.85 29.19 7.72
CA LYS A 518 22.92 29.81 8.68
C LYS A 518 23.30 31.28 8.88
N ARG A 519 22.32 32.17 8.73
CA ARG A 519 22.43 33.63 8.92
C ARG A 519 21.50 34.08 10.03
N LEU A 520 21.92 35.13 10.73
CA LEU A 520 21.15 35.74 11.81
C LEU A 520 20.02 36.59 11.19
N GLY A 521 18.78 36.35 11.62
CA GLY A 521 17.61 37.16 11.26
C GLY A 521 17.25 38.17 12.34
N LYS A 522 16.06 38.77 12.23
CA LYS A 522 15.51 39.72 13.21
C LYS A 522 15.20 39.02 14.55
N SER A 523 15.34 39.74 15.66
CA SER A 523 14.89 39.30 16.98
C SER A 523 13.52 39.90 17.33
N TYR A 524 12.77 39.17 18.15
CA TYR A 524 11.45 39.52 18.64
C TYR A 524 11.37 39.27 20.15
N VAL A 525 10.38 39.88 20.80
CA VAL A 525 10.05 39.64 22.21
C VAL A 525 8.55 39.40 22.28
N THR A 526 8.12 38.41 23.06
CA THR A 526 6.70 38.10 23.23
C THR A 526 5.98 39.18 24.04
N ASP A 527 4.77 39.54 23.61
CA ASP A 527 3.87 40.43 24.34
C ASP A 527 3.18 39.73 25.53
N LYS A 528 2.26 40.44 26.21
CA LYS A 528 1.45 39.92 27.34
C LYS A 528 0.64 38.68 27.02
N ASN A 529 0.33 38.45 25.73
CA ASN A 529 -0.39 37.28 25.24
C ASN A 529 0.57 36.17 24.80
N GLY A 530 1.87 36.32 25.05
CA GLY A 530 2.90 35.39 24.62
C GLY A 530 3.18 35.44 23.11
N SER A 531 2.69 36.45 22.40
CA SER A 531 2.65 36.49 20.94
C SER A 531 3.76 37.37 20.35
N PHE A 532 4.23 37.00 19.15
CA PHE A 532 4.97 37.90 18.25
C PHE A 532 4.66 37.54 16.79
N ILE A 533 4.83 38.51 15.88
CA ILE A 533 4.56 38.35 14.44
C ILE A 533 5.86 38.50 13.64
N VAL A 534 6.05 37.56 12.72
CA VAL A 534 7.11 37.56 11.71
C VAL A 534 6.50 37.93 10.38
N ASN A 535 6.67 39.18 9.97
CA ASN A 535 6.12 39.69 8.71
C ASN A 535 6.75 39.00 7.51
N SER A 536 5.95 38.68 6.50
CA SER A 536 6.44 38.19 5.21
C SER A 536 7.28 39.29 4.53
N GLN A 537 8.39 38.92 3.89
CA GLN A 537 9.24 39.86 3.15
C GLN A 537 9.20 39.52 1.65
N LYS A 538 9.14 40.54 0.78
CA LYS A 538 9.19 40.45 -0.71
C LYS A 538 10.52 39.90 -1.28
N SER A 539 11.26 39.11 -0.51
CA SER A 539 12.55 38.53 -0.86
C SER A 539 12.43 37.54 -2.04
N LYS A 540 13.39 37.57 -2.97
CA LYS A 540 13.43 36.79 -4.22
C LYS A 540 13.73 35.27 -4.02
N GLY A 541 13.50 34.68 -2.85
CA GLY A 541 13.80 33.27 -2.62
C GLY A 541 13.12 32.63 -1.42
N SER A 542 12.91 31.31 -1.50
CA SER A 542 12.37 30.45 -0.44
C SER A 542 13.43 30.19 0.63
N GLU A 543 13.64 31.13 1.54
CA GLU A 543 14.55 30.95 2.66
C GLU A 543 13.90 30.09 3.75
N SER A 544 14.66 29.13 4.28
CA SER A 544 14.22 28.23 5.36
C SER A 544 14.57 28.85 6.72
N TRP A 545 13.56 29.24 7.49
CA TRP A 545 13.67 29.93 8.78
C TRP A 545 13.53 29.00 9.98
N ASN A 546 14.33 29.22 11.02
CA ASN A 546 14.21 28.58 12.34
C ASN A 546 14.19 29.66 13.43
N PHE A 547 13.55 29.37 14.56
CA PHE A 547 13.43 30.32 15.66
C PHE A 547 13.89 29.69 16.97
N ASP A 548 14.78 30.39 17.68
CA ASP A 548 15.22 30.06 19.01
C ASP A 548 14.48 30.93 20.02
N PHE A 549 13.82 30.31 20.98
CA PHE A 549 13.11 30.93 22.08
C PHE A 549 13.94 30.80 23.34
N LYS A 550 14.12 31.89 24.09
CA LYS A 550 14.91 31.91 25.32
C LYS A 550 14.24 32.73 26.42
N LEU A 551 14.16 32.16 27.62
CA LEU A 551 13.74 32.83 28.83
C LEU A 551 14.63 32.38 29.99
N ALA A 552 15.44 33.29 30.53
CA ALA A 552 16.51 32.95 31.48
C ALA A 552 17.38 31.80 30.92
N ASP A 553 17.47 30.68 31.63
CA ASP A 553 18.21 29.48 31.22
C ASP A 553 17.40 28.52 30.33
N ASP A 554 16.09 28.74 30.19
CA ASP A 554 15.20 27.93 29.36
C ASP A 554 15.29 28.32 27.89
N PHE A 555 15.31 27.30 27.03
CA PHE A 555 15.34 27.49 25.60
C PHE A 555 14.63 26.38 24.84
N LEU A 556 14.12 26.75 23.68
CA LEU A 556 13.49 25.86 22.73
C LEU A 556 13.79 26.36 21.32
N THR A 557 13.87 25.45 20.34
CA THR A 557 13.85 25.84 18.94
C THR A 557 12.74 25.13 18.22
N THR A 558 12.28 25.76 17.15
CA THR A 558 11.33 25.16 16.23
C THR A 558 11.80 23.79 15.73
N ALA A 559 10.90 22.80 15.80
CA ALA A 559 11.22 21.41 15.44
C ALA A 559 11.52 21.22 13.95
N SER A 560 10.99 22.10 13.10
CA SER A 560 11.23 22.14 11.67
C SER A 560 11.43 23.57 11.19
N SER A 561 12.14 23.71 10.07
CA SER A 561 12.26 25.00 9.41
C SER A 561 10.98 25.38 8.70
N SER A 562 10.73 26.68 8.62
CA SER A 562 9.56 27.28 7.98
C SER A 562 9.99 28.06 6.75
N TYR A 563 9.39 27.75 5.60
CA TYR A 563 9.53 28.60 4.43
C TYR A 563 8.52 29.73 4.52
N ILE A 564 9.01 30.96 4.69
CA ILE A 564 8.15 32.14 4.78
C ILE A 564 8.04 32.73 3.38
N TYR A 565 6.95 32.41 2.69
CA TYR A 565 6.66 32.94 1.37
C TYR A 565 5.91 34.27 1.49
N TYR A 566 6.34 35.26 0.71
CA TYR A 566 5.49 36.41 0.44
C TYR A 566 4.34 35.96 -0.45
N GLN A 567 3.13 35.97 0.08
CA GLN A 567 1.93 35.79 -0.73
C GLN A 567 1.36 37.18 -1.05
N SER A 568 1.46 37.57 -2.32
CA SER A 568 0.79 38.76 -2.83
C SER A 568 -0.71 38.48 -2.88
N HIS A 569 -1.46 39.07 -1.95
CA HIS A 569 -2.92 39.02 -1.92
C HIS A 569 -3.52 40.34 -2.40
N GLU A 570 -2.95 40.94 -3.45
CA GLU A 570 -3.74 41.92 -4.21
C GLU A 570 -5.04 41.21 -4.60
N LYS A 571 -6.18 41.77 -4.17
CA LYS A 571 -7.50 41.31 -4.60
C LYS A 571 -7.59 41.55 -6.10
N HIS A 572 -7.06 40.62 -6.87
CA HIS A 572 -7.15 40.65 -8.31
C HIS A 572 -8.59 40.30 -8.64
N SER A 573 -9.33 41.31 -9.06
CA SER A 573 -10.60 41.10 -9.71
C SER A 573 -10.32 40.33 -11.00
N THR A 574 -10.62 39.05 -11.00
CA THR A 574 -10.42 38.16 -12.14
C THR A 574 -11.73 38.01 -12.87
N ILE A 575 -11.68 38.03 -14.19
CA ILE A 575 -12.83 37.61 -14.99
C ILE A 575 -12.73 36.08 -15.07
N HIS A 576 -13.83 35.39 -14.86
CA HIS A 576 -13.98 33.98 -15.12
C HIS A 576 -15.01 33.78 -16.22
N THR A 577 -14.67 32.97 -17.22
CA THR A 577 -15.56 32.65 -18.34
C THR A 577 -15.95 31.18 -18.26
N THR A 578 -17.24 30.91 -18.10
CA THR A 578 -17.79 29.55 -18.18
C THR A 578 -18.37 29.32 -19.57
N PHE A 579 -17.97 28.24 -20.23
CA PHE A 579 -18.47 27.86 -21.56
C PHE A 579 -19.47 26.71 -21.49
N PHE A 580 -20.46 26.80 -22.37
CA PHE A 580 -21.48 25.79 -22.65
C PHE A 580 -21.43 25.48 -24.15
N THR A 581 -21.55 24.21 -24.51
CA THR A 581 -21.56 23.74 -25.89
C THR A 581 -22.87 23.01 -26.18
N ASP A 582 -23.32 22.98 -27.42
CA ASP A 582 -24.55 22.30 -27.81
C ASP A 582 -24.46 20.77 -27.67
N ARG A 583 -23.23 20.22 -27.69
CA ARG A 583 -22.94 18.78 -27.56
C ARG A 583 -21.67 18.55 -26.75
N ALA A 584 -21.54 17.34 -26.20
CA ALA A 584 -20.31 16.87 -25.57
C ALA A 584 -19.29 16.30 -26.58
N ILE A 585 -19.76 15.86 -27.76
CA ILE A 585 -18.94 15.19 -28.79
C ILE A 585 -19.32 15.64 -30.21
N TYR A 586 -18.30 15.87 -31.05
CA TYR A 586 -18.42 16.34 -32.44
C TYR A 586 -17.63 15.43 -33.39
N ARG A 587 -17.91 15.54 -34.68
CA ARG A 587 -17.10 14.92 -35.74
C ARG A 587 -16.22 15.96 -36.43
N PRO A 588 -15.09 15.57 -37.04
CA PRO A 588 -14.39 16.41 -37.99
C PRO A 588 -15.35 16.99 -39.05
N GLY A 589 -15.19 18.27 -39.38
CA GLY A 589 -16.07 19.00 -40.29
C GLY A 589 -17.34 19.59 -39.66
N GLN A 590 -17.72 19.20 -38.43
CA GLN A 590 -18.89 19.77 -37.77
C GLN A 590 -18.62 21.16 -37.18
N THR A 591 -19.70 21.94 -37.08
CA THR A 591 -19.70 23.21 -36.36
C THR A 591 -19.98 22.99 -34.88
N ILE A 592 -19.08 23.48 -34.03
CA ILE A 592 -19.27 23.60 -32.59
C ILE A 592 -20.04 24.89 -32.34
N TYR A 593 -21.19 24.83 -31.69
CA TYR A 593 -21.88 26.02 -31.19
C TYR A 593 -21.63 26.16 -29.70
N PHE A 594 -21.24 27.35 -29.27
CA PHE A 594 -20.96 27.60 -27.86
C PHE A 594 -21.58 28.91 -27.38
N LYS A 595 -21.83 28.94 -26.06
CA LYS A 595 -22.21 30.14 -25.31
C LYS A 595 -21.27 30.29 -24.13
N GLY A 596 -20.73 31.49 -23.94
CA GLY A 596 -19.92 31.85 -22.79
C GLY A 596 -20.64 32.83 -21.88
N ILE A 597 -20.37 32.75 -20.58
CA ILE A 597 -20.79 33.73 -19.57
C ILE A 597 -19.53 34.18 -18.84
N SER A 598 -19.27 35.48 -18.86
CA SER A 598 -18.12 36.10 -18.19
C SER A 598 -18.58 36.85 -16.94
N ILE A 599 -18.00 36.47 -15.80
CA ILE A 599 -18.27 37.06 -14.49
C ILE A 599 -16.96 37.55 -13.93
N ARG A 600 -16.92 38.82 -13.53
CA ARG A 600 -15.81 39.39 -12.79
C ARG A 600 -16.02 39.13 -11.30
N SER A 601 -15.06 38.47 -10.67
CA SER A 601 -15.08 38.15 -9.24
C SER A 601 -13.80 38.61 -8.56
N ASP A 602 -13.93 39.18 -7.36
CA ASP A 602 -12.82 39.44 -6.44
C ASP A 602 -12.82 38.46 -5.25
N GLY A 603 -13.58 37.36 -5.36
CA GLY A 603 -13.80 36.38 -4.30
C GLY A 603 -14.91 36.74 -3.31
N GLU A 604 -15.42 37.98 -3.32
CA GLU A 604 -16.50 38.43 -2.43
C GLU A 604 -17.72 38.95 -3.19
N THR A 605 -17.51 39.64 -4.31
CA THR A 605 -18.55 40.19 -5.17
C THR A 605 -18.44 39.62 -6.57
N ASN A 606 -19.59 39.24 -7.14
CA ASN A 606 -19.70 38.79 -8.51
C ASN A 606 -20.42 39.86 -9.32
N LYS A 607 -19.78 40.37 -10.37
CA LYS A 607 -20.37 41.31 -11.30
C LYS A 607 -20.35 40.73 -12.70
N ILE A 608 -21.47 40.90 -13.40
CA ILE A 608 -21.59 40.53 -14.80
C ILE A 608 -20.62 41.39 -15.62
N GLU A 609 -19.77 40.76 -16.42
CA GLU A 609 -18.77 41.48 -17.22
C GLU A 609 -19.37 41.86 -18.58
N THR A 610 -19.90 43.08 -18.70
CA THR A 610 -20.59 43.57 -19.91
C THR A 610 -19.67 44.33 -20.86
N LYS A 611 -19.96 44.30 -22.18
CA LYS A 611 -19.23 45.02 -23.23
C LYS A 611 -17.71 44.77 -23.24
N HIS A 612 -17.29 43.59 -22.79
CA HIS A 612 -15.90 43.19 -22.69
C HIS A 612 -15.48 42.41 -23.94
N ASN A 613 -14.42 42.88 -24.59
CA ASN A 613 -13.84 42.21 -25.76
C ASN A 613 -12.97 41.04 -25.30
N LEU A 614 -13.17 39.88 -25.91
CA LEU A 614 -12.38 38.69 -25.64
C LEU A 614 -12.19 37.86 -26.91
N THR A 615 -11.09 37.14 -26.98
CA THR A 615 -10.83 36.16 -28.02
C THR A 615 -11.13 34.77 -27.47
N VAL A 616 -11.96 34.03 -28.18
CA VAL A 616 -12.13 32.58 -27.97
C VAL A 616 -11.26 31.88 -29.01
N THR A 617 -10.48 30.90 -28.58
CA THR A 617 -9.57 30.11 -29.41
C THR A 617 -10.00 28.66 -29.35
N LEU A 618 -10.11 28.01 -30.50
CA LEU A 618 -10.19 26.55 -30.59
C LEU A 618 -8.78 26.00 -30.74
N LYS A 619 -8.39 25.05 -29.87
CA LYS A 619 -7.14 24.30 -29.99
C LYS A 619 -7.39 22.81 -30.17
N ASP A 620 -6.50 22.16 -30.91
CA ASP A 620 -6.53 20.72 -31.16
C ASP A 620 -5.97 19.91 -29.97
N VAL A 621 -5.87 18.60 -30.15
CA VAL A 621 -5.40 17.63 -29.15
C VAL A 621 -3.95 17.90 -28.70
N ASN A 622 -3.14 18.54 -29.55
CA ASN A 622 -1.76 18.92 -29.26
C ASN A 622 -1.65 20.34 -28.68
N TYR A 623 -2.78 20.95 -28.29
CA TYR A 623 -2.88 22.35 -27.87
C TYR A 623 -2.43 23.35 -28.96
N GLN A 624 -2.43 22.94 -30.24
CA GLN A 624 -2.14 23.83 -31.35
C GLN A 624 -3.38 24.63 -31.71
N LYS A 625 -3.18 25.90 -32.03
CA LYS A 625 -4.24 26.81 -32.38
C LYS A 625 -4.86 26.42 -33.73
N VAL A 626 -6.17 26.17 -33.74
CA VAL A 626 -6.96 25.87 -34.93
C VAL A 626 -7.58 27.14 -35.50
N SER A 627 -8.27 27.92 -34.67
CA SER A 627 -8.96 29.15 -35.08
C SER A 627 -9.22 30.06 -33.88
N ASP A 628 -9.43 31.35 -34.15
CA ASP A 628 -9.76 32.39 -33.17
C ASP A 628 -11.05 33.11 -33.58
N LEU A 629 -11.84 33.52 -32.59
CA LEU A 629 -13.02 34.35 -32.77
C LEU A 629 -13.02 35.48 -31.75
N GLU A 630 -13.00 36.72 -32.23
CA GLU A 630 -13.15 37.91 -31.40
C GLU A 630 -14.63 38.19 -31.14
N LEU A 631 -15.00 38.28 -29.86
CA LEU A 631 -16.37 38.48 -29.41
C LEU A 631 -16.44 39.56 -28.34
N THR A 632 -17.63 40.14 -28.17
CA THR A 632 -17.92 41.11 -27.11
C THR A 632 -19.09 40.61 -26.28
N THR A 633 -18.96 40.67 -24.95
CA THR A 633 -20.08 40.31 -24.05
C THR A 633 -21.24 41.31 -24.16
N ASN A 634 -22.47 40.81 -24.10
CA ASN A 634 -23.68 41.63 -24.09
C ASN A 634 -24.00 42.20 -22.69
N GLU A 635 -25.17 42.82 -22.53
CA GLU A 635 -25.65 43.43 -21.28
C GLU A 635 -25.85 42.41 -20.14
N TYR A 636 -25.89 41.12 -20.46
CA TYR A 636 -25.98 40.02 -19.50
C TYR A 636 -24.64 39.30 -19.30
N GLY A 637 -23.53 39.87 -19.82
CA GLY A 637 -22.18 39.31 -19.72
C GLY A 637 -22.00 38.00 -20.49
N THR A 638 -22.88 37.76 -21.46
CA THR A 638 -22.86 36.53 -22.27
C THR A 638 -22.40 36.83 -23.69
N PHE A 639 -21.85 35.82 -24.34
CA PHE A 639 -21.51 35.83 -25.76
C PHE A 639 -21.79 34.44 -26.35
N SER A 640 -21.94 34.37 -27.66
CA SER A 640 -22.12 33.11 -28.37
C SER A 640 -21.34 33.16 -29.69
N GLY A 641 -20.85 32.00 -30.11
CA GLY A 641 -20.11 31.88 -31.34
C GLY A 641 -20.10 30.44 -31.83
N SER A 642 -19.36 30.22 -32.90
CA SER A 642 -19.20 28.89 -33.47
C SER A 642 -17.85 28.71 -34.13
N PHE A 643 -17.33 27.48 -34.07
CA PHE A 643 -16.12 27.07 -34.80
C PHE A 643 -16.43 25.90 -35.71
N ASN A 644 -15.91 25.92 -36.93
CA ASN A 644 -15.92 24.74 -37.78
C ASN A 644 -14.67 23.92 -37.48
N ILE A 645 -14.83 22.64 -37.16
CA ILE A 645 -13.71 21.72 -36.97
C ILE A 645 -13.13 21.38 -38.34
N PRO A 646 -11.86 21.70 -38.65
CA PRO A 646 -11.26 21.32 -39.92
C PRO A 646 -11.18 19.80 -40.10
N LEU A 647 -11.19 19.35 -41.36
CA LEU A 647 -10.89 17.96 -41.71
C LEU A 647 -9.37 17.74 -41.64
N GLY A 648 -8.95 16.53 -41.26
CA GLY A 648 -7.53 16.11 -41.26
C GLY A 648 -6.73 16.42 -39.99
N LEU A 649 -7.36 16.97 -38.94
CA LEU A 649 -6.75 17.08 -37.62
C LEU A 649 -6.84 15.75 -36.86
N LEU A 650 -5.95 15.54 -35.89
CA LEU A 650 -6.01 14.40 -34.98
C LEU A 650 -7.31 14.43 -34.16
N ASN A 651 -8.01 13.30 -34.09
CA ASN A 651 -9.16 13.13 -33.21
C ASN A 651 -8.73 13.07 -31.74
N GLY A 652 -9.62 13.49 -30.85
CA GLY A 652 -9.39 13.50 -29.41
C GLY A 652 -10.02 14.70 -28.71
N ASN A 653 -9.48 15.07 -27.55
CA ASN A 653 -9.99 16.18 -26.75
C ASN A 653 -9.46 17.53 -27.25
N PHE A 654 -10.34 18.30 -27.88
CA PHE A 654 -10.10 19.69 -28.24
C PHE A 654 -10.47 20.59 -27.06
N VAL A 655 -9.96 21.82 -27.08
CA VAL A 655 -10.28 22.82 -26.05
C VAL A 655 -10.74 24.12 -26.69
N LEU A 656 -11.88 24.62 -26.22
CA LEU A 656 -12.28 26.01 -26.36
C LEU A 656 -11.66 26.79 -25.21
N GLU A 657 -10.89 27.82 -25.52
CA GLU A 657 -10.19 28.61 -24.52
C GLU A 657 -10.42 30.09 -24.74
N SER A 658 -10.52 30.85 -23.66
CA SER A 658 -10.30 32.28 -23.63
C SER A 658 -9.26 32.56 -22.55
N TYR A 659 -8.76 33.80 -22.47
CA TYR A 659 -7.82 34.20 -21.43
C TYR A 659 -8.27 33.83 -19.99
N ASN A 660 -9.57 33.72 -19.76
CA ASN A 660 -10.20 33.64 -18.45
C ASN A 660 -11.05 32.37 -18.22
N GLY A 661 -10.94 31.37 -19.09
CA GLY A 661 -11.69 30.12 -18.94
C GLY A 661 -11.56 29.18 -20.12
N SER A 662 -11.87 27.90 -19.91
CA SER A 662 -11.76 26.86 -20.95
C SER A 662 -12.83 25.78 -20.82
N LYS A 663 -13.03 25.02 -21.90
CA LYS A 663 -13.93 23.86 -21.97
C LYS A 663 -13.38 22.82 -22.93
N TYR A 664 -13.22 21.61 -22.42
CA TYR A 664 -12.88 20.44 -23.24
C TYR A 664 -14.11 19.91 -23.96
N ILE A 665 -13.88 19.47 -25.20
CA ILE A 665 -14.86 18.81 -26.07
C ILE A 665 -14.18 17.62 -26.75
N SER A 666 -14.91 16.54 -27.00
CA SER A 666 -14.38 15.39 -27.73
C SER A 666 -14.68 15.52 -29.22
N VAL A 667 -13.69 15.31 -30.07
CA VAL A 667 -13.82 15.29 -31.53
C VAL A 667 -13.42 13.90 -32.01
N GLU A 668 -14.40 13.13 -32.45
CA GLU A 668 -14.20 11.72 -32.82
C GLU A 668 -14.97 11.38 -34.10
N GLU A 669 -14.48 10.43 -34.87
CA GLU A 669 -15.23 9.80 -35.94
C GLU A 669 -16.20 8.75 -35.36
N TYR A 670 -17.31 9.22 -34.80
CA TYR A 670 -18.33 8.34 -34.20
C TYR A 670 -19.57 8.21 -35.10
N LYS A 671 -20.21 7.04 -35.12
CA LYS A 671 -21.59 6.90 -35.62
C LYS A 671 -22.54 7.08 -34.43
N ARG A 672 -23.68 7.75 -34.66
CA ARG A 672 -24.69 7.86 -33.59
C ARG A 672 -25.19 6.45 -33.32
N PRO A 673 -25.19 5.99 -32.07
CA PRO A 673 -25.70 4.67 -31.76
C PRO A 673 -27.20 4.64 -32.10
N LYS A 674 -27.66 3.55 -32.71
CA LYS A 674 -29.08 3.32 -33.03
C LYS A 674 -29.82 2.59 -31.92
N PHE A 675 -29.08 1.97 -31.00
CA PHE A 675 -29.60 1.22 -29.87
C PHE A 675 -28.71 1.38 -28.64
N GLU A 676 -29.28 1.01 -27.50
CA GLU A 676 -28.60 0.93 -26.21
C GLU A 676 -28.64 -0.50 -25.68
N VAL A 677 -27.66 -0.82 -24.83
CA VAL A 677 -27.54 -2.11 -24.16
C VAL A 677 -27.37 -1.87 -22.66
N GLU A 678 -28.17 -2.55 -21.86
CA GLU A 678 -28.14 -2.45 -20.41
C GLU A 678 -28.05 -3.84 -19.77
N ILE A 679 -27.19 -3.98 -18.76
CA ILE A 679 -27.24 -5.10 -17.81
C ILE A 679 -28.19 -4.71 -16.68
N LEU A 680 -29.28 -5.46 -16.51
CA LEU A 680 -30.34 -5.16 -15.55
C LEU A 680 -29.83 -5.25 -14.10
N PRO A 681 -30.54 -4.65 -13.12
CA PRO A 681 -30.23 -4.83 -11.70
C PRO A 681 -30.16 -6.31 -11.32
N PHE A 682 -29.23 -6.66 -10.44
CA PHE A 682 -29.00 -8.05 -10.09
C PHE A 682 -30.15 -8.54 -9.21
N LYS A 683 -30.70 -9.71 -9.52
CA LYS A 683 -31.76 -10.32 -8.71
C LYS A 683 -31.17 -11.45 -7.89
N GLY A 684 -31.44 -11.44 -6.58
CA GLY A 684 -31.06 -12.52 -5.66
C GLY A 684 -29.85 -12.22 -4.77
N ASN A 685 -29.63 -13.12 -3.80
CA ASN A 685 -28.44 -13.12 -2.96
C ASN A 685 -27.59 -14.32 -3.35
N TYR A 686 -26.29 -14.11 -3.51
CA TYR A 686 -25.34 -15.14 -3.94
C TYR A 686 -24.20 -15.25 -2.93
N LEU A 687 -23.72 -16.48 -2.72
CA LEU A 687 -22.44 -16.79 -2.09
C LEU A 687 -21.42 -17.23 -3.15
N LEU A 688 -20.16 -17.26 -2.73
CA LEU A 688 -19.10 -17.82 -3.57
C LEU A 688 -19.39 -19.29 -3.86
N ASN A 689 -19.08 -19.71 -5.09
CA ASN A 689 -19.43 -21.00 -5.71
C ASN A 689 -20.88 -21.16 -6.17
N ASP A 690 -21.78 -20.21 -5.94
CA ASP A 690 -23.13 -20.25 -6.52
C ASP A 690 -23.12 -20.02 -8.04
N GLU A 691 -24.14 -20.53 -8.73
CA GLU A 691 -24.44 -20.16 -10.12
C GLU A 691 -25.23 -18.84 -10.12
N VAL A 692 -24.66 -17.82 -10.76
CA VAL A 692 -25.23 -16.48 -10.91
C VAL A 692 -25.87 -16.36 -12.29
N GLU A 693 -27.13 -15.92 -12.36
CA GLU A 693 -27.82 -15.56 -13.60
C GLU A 693 -27.85 -14.04 -13.76
N ILE A 694 -27.43 -13.57 -14.94
CA ILE A 694 -27.41 -12.15 -15.31
C ILE A 694 -28.37 -11.94 -16.48
N GLU A 695 -29.24 -10.95 -16.34
CA GLU A 695 -30.18 -10.52 -17.38
C GLU A 695 -29.72 -9.18 -17.96
N GLY A 696 -29.77 -9.06 -19.29
CA GLY A 696 -29.56 -7.79 -19.98
C GLY A 696 -30.59 -7.57 -21.07
N LYS A 697 -30.59 -6.36 -21.63
CA LYS A 697 -31.55 -5.94 -22.64
C LYS A 697 -30.87 -5.03 -23.68
N ALA A 698 -31.22 -5.22 -24.95
CA ALA A 698 -30.84 -4.36 -26.06
C ALA A 698 -32.09 -3.79 -26.73
N VAL A 699 -32.17 -2.46 -26.81
CA VAL A 699 -33.33 -1.74 -27.34
C VAL A 699 -32.87 -0.57 -28.21
N SER A 700 -33.51 -0.38 -29.36
CA SER A 700 -33.26 0.79 -30.21
C SER A 700 -33.72 2.07 -29.52
N PHE A 701 -33.13 3.22 -29.86
CA PHE A 701 -33.57 4.51 -29.30
C PHE A 701 -35.01 4.90 -29.70
N SER A 702 -35.63 4.20 -30.66
CA SER A 702 -37.06 4.32 -30.98
C SER A 702 -37.96 3.42 -30.14
N GLY A 703 -37.38 2.58 -29.26
CA GLY A 703 -38.10 1.67 -28.36
C GLY A 703 -38.34 0.26 -28.90
N ALA A 704 -37.92 -0.06 -30.12
CA ALA A 704 -38.04 -1.41 -30.68
C ALA A 704 -36.98 -2.35 -30.07
N ALA A 705 -37.40 -3.55 -29.67
CA ALA A 705 -36.52 -4.61 -29.21
C ALA A 705 -35.59 -5.09 -30.32
N LEU A 706 -34.32 -5.34 -30.01
CA LEU A 706 -33.39 -5.96 -30.94
C LEU A 706 -33.47 -7.48 -30.77
N SER A 707 -34.22 -8.17 -31.63
CA SER A 707 -34.25 -9.63 -31.67
C SER A 707 -33.05 -10.19 -32.43
N ASP A 708 -32.61 -11.40 -32.06
CA ASP A 708 -31.53 -12.16 -32.73
C ASP A 708 -30.18 -11.41 -32.86
N ALA A 709 -29.96 -10.39 -32.04
CA ALA A 709 -28.69 -9.67 -31.98
C ALA A 709 -27.63 -10.56 -31.31
N ASN A 710 -26.42 -10.61 -31.87
CA ASN A 710 -25.32 -11.40 -31.31
C ASN A 710 -24.75 -10.68 -30.08
N VAL A 711 -24.68 -11.36 -28.95
CA VAL A 711 -24.15 -10.84 -27.69
C VAL A 711 -22.90 -11.64 -27.34
N LYS A 712 -21.72 -11.03 -27.49
CA LYS A 712 -20.47 -11.56 -26.96
C LYS A 712 -20.32 -11.08 -25.53
N TYR A 713 -19.94 -11.95 -24.61
CA TYR A 713 -19.77 -11.58 -23.22
C TYR A 713 -18.52 -12.18 -22.61
N ARG A 714 -18.01 -11.50 -21.58
CA ARG A 714 -16.99 -12.01 -20.67
C ARG A 714 -17.25 -11.55 -19.23
N VAL A 715 -16.89 -12.39 -18.27
CA VAL A 715 -17.02 -12.13 -16.83
C VAL A 715 -15.62 -12.14 -16.24
N VAL A 716 -15.23 -11.07 -15.54
CA VAL A 716 -13.86 -10.89 -15.01
C VAL A 716 -13.90 -10.65 -13.51
N ARG A 717 -13.13 -11.42 -12.73
CA ARG A 717 -13.07 -11.35 -11.26
C ARG A 717 -11.89 -10.51 -10.76
N THR A 718 -12.13 -9.72 -9.71
CA THR A 718 -11.11 -9.06 -8.88
C THR A 718 -11.45 -9.17 -7.38
N PRO A 719 -10.49 -9.43 -6.48
CA PRO A 719 -10.73 -9.44 -5.03
C PRO A 719 -11.00 -8.04 -4.47
N GLN A 720 -11.82 -7.97 -3.41
CA GLN A 720 -12.28 -6.73 -2.75
C GLN A 720 -12.31 -6.91 -1.23
N TRP A 721 -11.66 -6.00 -0.50
CA TRP A 721 -11.50 -6.06 0.95
C TRP A 721 -12.29 -4.93 1.59
N SER A 722 -13.15 -5.27 2.53
CA SER A 722 -14.03 -4.33 3.21
C SER A 722 -13.79 -4.22 4.71
N GLY A 723 -12.65 -4.72 5.20
CA GLY A 723 -12.23 -4.56 6.59
C GLY A 723 -11.69 -3.16 6.89
N TRP A 724 -11.58 -2.82 8.17
CA TRP A 724 -11.16 -1.50 8.63
C TRP A 724 -9.66 -1.23 8.44
N TRP A 725 -8.84 -2.27 8.28
CA TRP A 725 -7.46 -2.14 7.84
C TRP A 725 -7.37 -2.31 6.32
N ASN A 726 -6.53 -1.51 5.67
CA ASN A 726 -6.36 -1.58 4.22
C ASN A 726 -5.55 -2.84 3.84
N TRP A 727 -6.19 -3.78 3.12
CA TRP A 727 -5.50 -4.91 2.51
C TRP A 727 -5.35 -4.63 1.02
N ASN A 728 -4.12 -4.33 0.59
CA ASN A 728 -3.84 -4.17 -0.84
C ASN A 728 -3.76 -5.55 -1.50
N PHE A 729 -4.71 -5.86 -2.39
CA PHE A 729 -4.57 -6.99 -3.29
C PHE A 729 -3.69 -6.59 -4.47
N ASN A 730 -2.64 -7.38 -4.70
CA ASN A 730 -1.82 -7.27 -5.91
C ASN A 730 -2.25 -8.38 -6.89
N SER A 731 -3.47 -8.29 -7.41
CA SER A 731 -4.08 -9.30 -8.29
C SER A 731 -4.53 -8.66 -9.60
N ALA A 732 -4.15 -9.27 -10.73
CA ALA A 732 -4.73 -8.92 -12.03
C ALA A 732 -6.18 -9.42 -12.13
N PRO A 733 -7.03 -8.78 -12.96
CA PRO A 733 -8.36 -9.30 -13.26
C PRO A 733 -8.28 -10.68 -13.93
N VAL A 734 -9.09 -11.65 -13.47
CA VAL A 734 -9.11 -13.03 -14.00
C VAL A 734 -10.42 -13.30 -14.73
N GLU A 735 -10.38 -13.80 -15.96
CA GLU A 735 -11.60 -14.13 -16.70
C GLU A 735 -12.25 -15.41 -16.16
N ILE A 736 -13.50 -15.33 -15.69
CA ILE A 736 -14.28 -16.42 -15.11
C ILE A 736 -15.08 -17.18 -16.18
N LYS A 737 -15.55 -16.48 -17.21
CA LYS A 737 -16.34 -17.08 -18.28
C LYS A 737 -16.38 -16.12 -19.47
N ASN A 738 -16.38 -16.68 -20.68
CA ASN A 738 -16.74 -15.95 -21.90
C ASN A 738 -17.72 -16.79 -22.73
N GLY A 739 -18.35 -16.16 -23.72
CA GLY A 739 -19.18 -16.87 -24.69
C GLY A 739 -19.97 -15.93 -25.60
N GLU A 740 -20.78 -16.54 -26.46
CA GLU A 740 -21.72 -15.84 -27.35
C GLU A 740 -23.14 -16.36 -27.13
N ILE A 741 -24.11 -15.46 -27.06
CA ILE A 741 -25.55 -15.75 -26.99
C ILE A 741 -26.30 -14.81 -27.93
N THR A 742 -27.59 -15.00 -28.09
CA THR A 742 -28.45 -14.09 -28.86
C THR A 742 -29.53 -13.47 -27.99
N THR A 743 -30.01 -12.29 -28.37
CA THR A 743 -31.22 -11.71 -27.78
C THR A 743 -32.46 -12.45 -28.25
N ASN A 744 -33.47 -12.54 -27.39
CA ASN A 744 -34.79 -13.07 -27.75
C ASN A 744 -35.66 -12.00 -28.45
N ASP A 745 -36.89 -12.35 -28.82
CA ASP A 745 -37.88 -11.46 -29.48
C ASP A 745 -38.17 -10.15 -28.73
N SER A 746 -37.94 -10.13 -27.41
CA SER A 746 -38.13 -8.95 -26.55
C SER A 746 -36.85 -8.13 -26.34
N GLY A 747 -35.75 -8.50 -27.01
CA GLY A 747 -34.44 -7.86 -26.89
C GLY A 747 -33.69 -8.23 -25.62
N HIS A 748 -34.15 -9.24 -24.88
CA HIS A 748 -33.52 -9.69 -23.64
C HIS A 748 -32.51 -10.81 -23.91
N PHE A 749 -31.44 -10.83 -23.12
CA PHE A 749 -30.45 -11.91 -23.11
C PHE A 749 -30.16 -12.36 -21.67
N LYS A 750 -29.76 -13.63 -21.52
CA LYS A 750 -29.43 -14.25 -20.23
C LYS A 750 -28.10 -14.97 -20.32
N LEU A 751 -27.21 -14.70 -19.37
CA LEU A 751 -25.96 -15.44 -19.20
C LEU A 751 -25.85 -15.97 -17.78
N LYS A 752 -25.17 -17.11 -17.62
CA LYS A 752 -24.95 -17.75 -16.32
C LYS A 752 -23.46 -17.99 -16.10
N PHE A 753 -22.96 -17.75 -14.90
CA PHE A 753 -21.58 -18.09 -14.52
C PHE A 753 -21.51 -18.56 -13.07
N LYS A 754 -20.49 -19.33 -12.71
CA LYS A 754 -20.24 -19.74 -11.32
C LYS A 754 -19.35 -18.70 -10.64
N ALA A 755 -19.74 -18.18 -9.47
CA ALA A 755 -18.99 -17.17 -8.73
C ALA A 755 -17.77 -17.76 -8.02
N LEU A 756 -16.75 -18.17 -8.78
CA LEU A 756 -15.55 -18.84 -8.27
C LEU A 756 -14.62 -17.89 -7.50
N PRO A 757 -14.33 -18.15 -6.22
CA PRO A 757 -13.37 -17.35 -5.45
C PRO A 757 -11.93 -17.56 -5.91
N ASP A 758 -11.05 -16.66 -5.48
CA ASP A 758 -9.61 -16.90 -5.53
C ASP A 758 -9.16 -17.59 -4.22
N LEU A 759 -8.81 -18.87 -4.32
CA LEU A 759 -8.42 -19.69 -3.17
C LEU A 759 -7.03 -19.34 -2.61
N SER A 760 -6.27 -18.44 -3.27
CA SER A 760 -5.02 -17.93 -2.71
C SER A 760 -5.24 -17.00 -1.50
N TYR A 761 -6.46 -16.50 -1.30
CA TYR A 761 -6.84 -15.68 -0.14
C TYR A 761 -7.65 -16.49 0.89
N PRO A 762 -7.35 -16.34 2.19
CA PRO A 762 -8.08 -17.04 3.24
C PRO A 762 -9.54 -16.55 3.31
N GLU A 763 -10.44 -17.47 3.63
CA GLU A 763 -11.84 -17.12 3.86
C GLU A 763 -12.00 -16.08 4.97
N SER A 764 -12.79 -15.04 4.71
CA SER A 764 -13.02 -13.96 5.66
C SER A 764 -14.39 -13.31 5.42
N GLU A 765 -15.04 -12.85 6.49
CA GLU A 765 -16.28 -12.06 6.39
C GLU A 765 -16.07 -10.69 5.73
N TYR A 766 -14.82 -10.21 5.66
CA TYR A 766 -14.45 -8.93 5.04
C TYR A 766 -14.00 -9.08 3.57
N LEU A 767 -13.78 -10.32 3.12
CA LEU A 767 -13.33 -10.64 1.77
C LEU A 767 -14.53 -10.93 0.86
N SER A 768 -14.55 -10.23 -0.27
CA SER A 768 -15.51 -10.42 -1.37
C SER A 768 -14.77 -10.34 -2.70
N PHE A 769 -15.43 -10.71 -3.78
CA PHE A 769 -14.90 -10.67 -5.15
C PHE A 769 -15.88 -9.92 -6.04
N SER A 770 -15.36 -8.95 -6.79
CA SER A 770 -16.08 -8.21 -7.83
C SER A 770 -15.97 -8.95 -9.16
N TYR A 771 -17.10 -9.36 -9.71
CA TYR A 771 -17.27 -9.97 -11.02
C TYR A 771 -17.80 -8.91 -11.98
N GLN A 772 -16.94 -8.38 -12.84
CA GLN A 772 -17.29 -7.45 -13.90
C GLN A 772 -17.80 -8.21 -15.12
N ILE A 773 -19.08 -8.03 -15.44
CA ILE A 773 -19.72 -8.55 -16.64
C ILE A 773 -19.56 -7.50 -17.74
N ILE A 774 -18.99 -7.89 -18.88
CA ILE A 774 -18.76 -7.06 -20.05
C ILE A 774 -19.50 -7.72 -21.22
N THR A 775 -20.34 -6.97 -21.92
CA THR A 775 -21.15 -7.48 -23.04
C THR A 775 -21.05 -6.56 -24.25
N ASP A 776 -20.75 -7.13 -25.41
CA ASP A 776 -20.74 -6.48 -26.72
C ASP A 776 -21.91 -7.03 -27.54
N VAL A 777 -22.88 -6.19 -27.87
CA VAL A 777 -24.08 -6.59 -28.64
C VAL A 777 -23.98 -6.03 -30.04
N THR A 778 -24.09 -6.90 -31.05
CA THR A 778 -24.01 -6.55 -32.47
C THR A 778 -25.36 -6.78 -33.15
N ASP A 779 -25.91 -5.74 -33.75
CA ASP A 779 -27.17 -5.81 -34.50
C ASP A 779 -26.99 -6.49 -35.87
N ILE A 780 -28.09 -6.77 -36.55
CA ILE A 780 -28.09 -7.38 -37.90
C ILE A 780 -27.38 -6.51 -38.97
N ASN A 781 -27.18 -5.21 -38.71
CA ASN A 781 -26.50 -4.29 -39.61
C ASN A 781 -24.99 -4.17 -39.31
N GLY A 782 -24.48 -4.93 -38.33
CA GLY A 782 -23.08 -4.91 -37.91
C GLY A 782 -22.71 -3.74 -36.99
N GLU A 783 -23.67 -3.01 -36.41
CA GLU A 783 -23.41 -2.02 -35.38
C GLU A 783 -23.26 -2.71 -34.01
N THR A 784 -22.17 -2.44 -33.30
CA THR A 784 -21.87 -3.01 -31.98
C THR A 784 -21.94 -1.95 -30.88
N GLN A 785 -22.58 -2.28 -29.75
CA GLN A 785 -22.59 -1.48 -28.53
C GLN A 785 -22.11 -2.30 -27.33
N SER A 786 -21.24 -1.70 -26.52
CA SER A 786 -20.64 -2.33 -25.34
C SER A 786 -21.23 -1.78 -24.05
N THR A 787 -21.44 -2.65 -23.06
CA THR A 787 -21.79 -2.25 -21.69
C THR A 787 -21.09 -3.13 -20.66
N SER A 788 -20.95 -2.64 -19.44
CA SER A 788 -20.38 -3.44 -18.35
C SER A 788 -20.98 -3.08 -16.99
N LYS A 789 -21.03 -4.07 -16.10
CA LYS A 789 -21.54 -3.91 -14.71
C LYS A 789 -20.86 -4.90 -13.80
N SER A 790 -20.58 -4.51 -12.56
CA SER A 790 -19.88 -5.35 -11.57
C SER A 790 -20.82 -5.82 -10.47
N MET A 791 -20.74 -7.12 -10.15
CA MET A 791 -21.40 -7.74 -8.99
C MET A 791 -20.35 -8.17 -7.96
N ASN A 792 -20.56 -7.83 -6.69
CA ASN A 792 -19.79 -8.35 -5.57
C ASN A 792 -20.45 -9.60 -4.98
N VAL A 793 -19.64 -10.65 -4.78
CA VAL A 793 -20.04 -11.90 -4.11
C VAL A 793 -18.98 -12.27 -3.06
N GLY A 794 -19.39 -12.73 -1.88
CA GLY A 794 -18.48 -13.02 -0.78
C GLY A 794 -18.93 -14.25 0.03
N TYR A 795 -18.22 -14.53 1.12
CA TYR A 795 -18.57 -15.64 2.03
C TYR A 795 -19.78 -15.33 2.93
N ARG A 796 -20.27 -14.08 2.91
CA ARG A 796 -21.46 -13.60 3.60
C ARG A 796 -22.27 -12.78 2.62
N ALA A 797 -23.58 -12.99 2.57
CA ALA A 797 -24.45 -12.32 1.60
C ALA A 797 -25.13 -11.03 2.13
N LEU A 798 -24.91 -10.69 3.40
CA LEU A 798 -25.57 -9.59 4.09
C LEU A 798 -24.56 -8.70 4.82
N LYS A 799 -24.74 -7.38 4.70
CA LYS A 799 -24.15 -6.36 5.56
C LYS A 799 -25.24 -5.73 6.41
N VAL A 800 -25.03 -5.72 7.72
CA VAL A 800 -25.91 -5.04 8.68
C VAL A 800 -25.15 -3.95 9.39
N SER A 801 -25.75 -2.77 9.52
CA SER A 801 -25.18 -1.68 10.32
C SER A 801 -26.26 -0.78 10.92
N LEU A 802 -25.89 -0.12 12.00
CA LEU A 802 -26.67 0.95 12.64
C LEU A 802 -25.81 2.22 12.61
N PRO A 803 -25.94 3.06 11.57
CA PRO A 803 -25.10 4.24 11.37
C PRO A 803 -25.49 5.35 12.36
N LEU A 804 -24.91 5.31 13.55
CA LEU A 804 -25.06 6.38 14.54
C LEU A 804 -23.96 7.43 14.37
N SER A 805 -24.21 8.64 14.88
CA SER A 805 -23.14 9.63 15.09
C SER A 805 -22.25 9.17 16.24
N GLY A 806 -20.92 9.34 16.12
CA GLY A 806 -19.98 9.03 17.21
C GLY A 806 -20.16 9.89 18.46
N LEU A 807 -20.87 11.02 18.36
CA LEU A 807 -21.20 11.90 19.48
C LEU A 807 -22.66 12.37 19.32
N ILE A 808 -23.50 12.09 20.31
CA ILE A 808 -24.96 12.34 20.30
C ILE A 808 -25.35 13.28 21.44
N ASN A 809 -26.06 14.38 21.12
CA ASN A 809 -26.62 15.26 22.12
C ASN A 809 -28.02 14.79 22.50
N LYS A 810 -28.19 14.28 23.73
CA LYS A 810 -29.49 13.75 24.15
C LYS A 810 -30.59 14.80 24.37
N ASN A 811 -30.26 16.09 24.27
CA ASN A 811 -31.19 17.20 24.47
C ASN A 811 -31.44 18.02 23.20
N ASP A 812 -30.87 17.66 22.06
CA ASP A 812 -31.03 18.45 20.84
C ASP A 812 -32.45 18.28 20.28
N GLU A 813 -33.24 19.34 20.40
CA GLU A 813 -34.65 19.41 19.99
C GLU A 813 -34.81 19.71 18.48
N LYS A 814 -33.74 20.07 17.75
CA LYS A 814 -33.84 20.61 16.37
C LYS A 814 -33.08 19.82 15.30
N TYR A 815 -31.84 19.38 15.54
CA TYR A 815 -31.00 18.75 14.50
C TYR A 815 -30.89 17.23 14.70
N ASP A 816 -30.55 16.78 15.92
CA ASP A 816 -30.51 15.36 16.28
C ASP A 816 -31.92 14.75 16.40
N ASP A 817 -32.95 15.47 16.88
CA ASP A 817 -34.28 14.88 17.11
C ASP A 817 -34.98 14.31 15.86
N LYS A 818 -34.74 14.87 14.66
CA LYS A 818 -35.25 14.28 13.39
C LYS A 818 -34.42 13.08 12.93
N VAL A 819 -33.11 13.10 13.17
CA VAL A 819 -32.18 12.03 12.81
C VAL A 819 -32.38 10.83 13.76
N LEU A 820 -32.48 11.09 15.06
CA LEU A 820 -32.71 10.11 16.11
C LEU A 820 -34.08 9.44 15.96
N LYS A 821 -35.14 10.16 15.59
CA LYS A 821 -36.47 9.55 15.34
C LYS A 821 -36.51 8.60 14.15
N SER A 822 -35.51 8.61 13.29
CA SER A 822 -35.52 7.92 12.00
C SER A 822 -34.14 7.35 11.66
N VAL A 823 -33.46 6.70 12.62
CA VAL A 823 -32.19 6.02 12.35
C VAL A 823 -32.44 4.83 11.44
N GLU A 824 -31.83 4.82 10.26
CA GLU A 824 -31.99 3.72 9.31
C GLU A 824 -31.26 2.46 9.82
N ILE A 825 -31.94 1.32 9.83
CA ILE A 825 -31.30 0.01 10.00
C ILE A 825 -30.86 -0.44 8.61
N SER A 826 -29.56 -0.33 8.34
CA SER A 826 -29.00 -0.62 7.03
C SER A 826 -28.82 -2.13 6.86
N THR A 827 -29.62 -2.74 5.97
CA THR A 827 -29.54 -4.16 5.61
C THR A 827 -29.41 -4.30 4.10
N TYR A 828 -28.17 -4.45 3.63
CA TYR A 828 -27.84 -4.47 2.21
C TYR A 828 -27.06 -5.74 1.86
N ASN A 829 -27.25 -6.26 0.65
CA ASN A 829 -26.32 -7.24 0.10
C ASN A 829 -24.98 -6.56 -0.27
N LEU A 830 -24.04 -7.33 -0.82
CA LEU A 830 -22.73 -6.82 -1.23
C LEU A 830 -22.79 -5.90 -2.47
N ASN A 831 -23.95 -5.80 -3.12
CA ASN A 831 -24.23 -4.97 -4.30
C ASN A 831 -24.99 -3.68 -3.95
N TYR A 832 -25.09 -3.34 -2.66
CA TYR A 832 -25.81 -2.17 -2.17
C TYR A 832 -27.33 -2.20 -2.45
N GLU A 833 -27.89 -3.38 -2.71
CA GLU A 833 -29.32 -3.57 -2.82
C GLU A 833 -29.89 -3.95 -1.46
N TYR A 834 -31.01 -3.33 -1.12
CA TYR A 834 -31.70 -3.60 0.14
C TYR A 834 -32.17 -5.05 0.20
N VAL A 835 -31.88 -5.72 1.32
CA VAL A 835 -32.36 -7.06 1.63
C VAL A 835 -33.06 -7.03 2.99
N SER A 836 -34.27 -7.57 3.07
CA SER A 836 -34.97 -7.70 4.34
C SER A 836 -34.23 -8.66 5.26
N ALA A 837 -33.96 -8.26 6.50
CA ALA A 837 -33.31 -9.09 7.49
C ALA A 837 -33.95 -8.93 8.86
N LYS A 838 -33.84 -10.00 9.65
CA LYS A 838 -34.29 -10.08 11.05
C LYS A 838 -33.09 -10.22 11.95
N GLY A 839 -33.12 -9.52 13.08
CA GLY A 839 -32.00 -9.57 14.01
C GLY A 839 -32.28 -8.86 15.32
N GLU A 840 -31.21 -8.60 16.06
CA GLU A 840 -31.24 -7.91 17.35
C GLU A 840 -30.24 -6.75 17.37
N ILE A 841 -30.63 -5.66 18.02
CA ILE A 841 -29.75 -4.55 18.40
C ILE A 841 -29.66 -4.53 19.92
N LYS A 842 -28.43 -4.57 20.45
CA LYS A 842 -28.13 -4.47 21.89
C LYS A 842 -27.23 -3.28 22.13
N ILE A 843 -27.52 -2.50 23.18
CA ILE A 843 -26.72 -1.32 23.52
C ILE A 843 -26.24 -1.42 24.95
N PHE A 844 -24.94 -1.24 25.12
CA PHE A 844 -24.27 -1.30 26.42
C PHE A 844 -23.63 0.05 26.73
N LYS A 845 -23.87 0.54 27.94
CA LYS A 845 -23.04 1.58 28.55
C LYS A 845 -21.67 0.97 28.86
N LEU A 846 -20.62 1.69 28.52
CA LEU A 846 -19.24 1.29 28.76
C LEU A 846 -18.71 1.98 30.02
N LYS A 847 -17.97 1.22 30.82
CA LYS A 847 -17.27 1.75 31.98
C LYS A 847 -16.13 2.63 31.50
N ASP A 848 -16.15 3.89 31.92
CA ASP A 848 -15.14 4.86 31.54
C ASP A 848 -13.82 4.65 32.28
N THR A 849 -12.74 5.25 31.77
CA THR A 849 -11.44 5.20 32.46
C THR A 849 -11.52 6.02 33.76
N PRO A 850 -10.86 5.61 34.86
CA PRO A 850 -10.95 6.33 36.14
C PRO A 850 -10.34 7.74 36.06
N ASP A 851 -9.30 7.90 35.25
CA ASP A 851 -8.60 9.17 35.01
C ASP A 851 -8.58 9.52 33.52
N VAL A 852 -8.19 10.76 33.23
CA VAL A 852 -7.93 11.22 31.86
C VAL A 852 -6.64 10.61 31.35
N ILE A 853 -6.77 9.78 30.31
CA ILE A 853 -5.63 9.07 29.73
C ILE A 853 -5.21 9.72 28.41
N ARG A 854 -3.92 10.03 28.31
CA ARG A 854 -3.24 10.62 27.16
C ARG A 854 -2.51 9.55 26.36
N SER A 855 -2.63 9.63 25.03
CA SER A 855 -2.00 8.70 24.09
C SER A 855 -0.48 8.88 23.98
N ARG A 856 0.19 7.82 23.54
CA ARG A 856 1.64 7.77 23.27
C ARG A 856 1.98 8.44 21.93
N TYR A 857 3.24 8.78 21.71
CA TYR A 857 3.75 9.16 20.37
C TYR A 857 4.24 7.96 19.54
N TRP A 858 4.22 6.76 20.11
CA TRP A 858 4.73 5.53 19.51
C TRP A 858 3.78 4.37 19.79
N THR A 859 3.95 3.26 19.06
CA THR A 859 3.18 2.03 19.28
C THR A 859 3.43 1.48 20.69
N ARG A 860 2.40 0.88 21.29
CA ARG A 860 2.46 0.21 22.60
C ARG A 860 3.63 -0.80 22.70
N PRO A 861 4.32 -0.92 23.84
CA PRO A 861 5.27 -2.01 24.06
C PRO A 861 4.51 -3.34 24.26
N ASP A 862 5.13 -4.45 23.91
CA ASP A 862 4.60 -5.80 24.16
C ASP A 862 5.04 -6.37 25.52
N LYS A 863 6.03 -5.74 26.16
CA LYS A 863 6.54 -6.12 27.47
C LYS A 863 6.55 -4.91 28.40
N HIS A 864 6.36 -5.16 29.69
CA HIS A 864 6.39 -4.12 30.72
C HIS A 864 7.47 -4.40 31.74
N LEU A 865 8.24 -3.36 32.11
CA LEU A 865 9.24 -3.41 33.18
C LEU A 865 8.67 -3.03 34.55
N TYR A 866 7.46 -2.50 34.57
CA TYR A 866 6.80 -1.92 35.74
C TYR A 866 5.34 -2.36 35.76
N SER A 867 4.76 -2.39 36.95
CA SER A 867 3.31 -2.60 37.10
C SER A 867 2.52 -1.40 36.58
N LYS A 868 1.23 -1.61 36.33
CA LYS A 868 0.31 -0.53 35.92
C LYS A 868 0.25 0.59 36.98
N GLU A 869 0.29 0.22 38.26
CA GLU A 869 0.29 1.16 39.39
C GLU A 869 1.58 1.98 39.45
N GLU A 870 2.74 1.33 39.27
CA GLU A 870 4.05 2.01 39.21
C GLU A 870 4.13 2.98 38.04
N TRP A 871 3.60 2.58 36.88
CA TRP A 871 3.53 3.42 35.68
C TRP A 871 2.72 4.69 35.94
N TYR A 872 1.50 4.59 36.44
CA TYR A 872 0.68 5.79 36.71
C TYR A 872 1.23 6.63 37.86
N LYS A 873 1.97 6.04 38.80
CA LYS A 873 2.71 6.81 39.80
C LYS A 873 3.82 7.66 39.18
N ALA A 874 4.52 7.13 38.16
CA ALA A 874 5.56 7.85 37.44
C ALA A 874 5.01 8.82 36.40
N PHE A 875 3.92 8.46 35.73
CA PHE A 875 3.29 9.19 34.63
C PHE A 875 1.77 9.30 34.81
N PRO A 876 1.28 10.10 35.76
CA PRO A 876 -0.15 10.27 35.96
C PRO A 876 -0.86 10.71 34.68
N GLY A 877 -1.88 9.95 34.27
CA GLY A 877 -2.67 10.23 33.07
C GLY A 877 -2.00 9.88 31.73
N ASN A 878 -0.86 9.17 31.70
CA ASN A 878 -0.34 8.56 30.47
C ASN A 878 -0.83 7.12 30.34
N ILE A 879 -1.30 6.74 29.15
CA ILE A 879 -1.73 5.36 28.87
C ILE A 879 -0.62 4.35 29.21
N PHE A 880 -0.99 3.21 29.81
CA PHE A 880 -0.09 2.11 30.16
C PHE A 880 -0.13 0.98 29.12
N ASP A 881 -1.29 0.71 28.53
CA ASP A 881 -1.45 -0.37 27.57
C ASP A 881 -2.43 0.07 26.47
N ASN A 882 -3.61 -0.53 26.38
CA ASN A 882 -4.69 -0.18 25.44
C ASN A 882 -6.01 0.14 26.15
N GLU A 883 -5.96 0.52 27.44
CA GLU A 883 -7.15 0.68 28.28
C GLU A 883 -8.06 1.86 27.89
N SER A 884 -7.61 2.74 27.00
CA SER A 884 -8.43 3.83 26.46
C SER A 884 -9.13 3.48 25.14
N GLU A 885 -8.80 2.33 24.54
CA GLU A 885 -9.41 1.89 23.28
C GLU A 885 -10.85 1.44 23.52
N SER A 886 -11.80 1.93 22.72
CA SER A 886 -13.23 1.66 22.93
C SER A 886 -13.58 0.17 22.91
N LEU A 887 -12.85 -0.62 22.12
CA LEU A 887 -12.97 -2.09 22.04
C LEU A 887 -12.57 -2.81 23.33
N GLN A 888 -11.78 -2.16 24.20
CA GLN A 888 -11.24 -2.73 25.44
C GLN A 888 -12.03 -2.29 26.68
N LEU A 889 -12.95 -1.33 26.53
CA LEU A 889 -13.77 -0.86 27.63
C LEU A 889 -14.77 -1.94 28.06
N GLU A 890 -14.86 -2.17 29.37
CA GLU A 890 -15.79 -3.13 29.95
C GLU A 890 -17.24 -2.67 29.74
N LYS A 891 -18.13 -3.62 29.38
CA LYS A 891 -19.57 -3.38 29.36
C LYS A 891 -20.07 -3.26 30.80
N GLU A 892 -20.54 -2.07 31.19
CA GLU A 892 -21.06 -1.78 32.52
C GLU A 892 -22.49 -2.30 32.66
N LYS A 893 -23.37 -1.92 31.74
CA LYS A 893 -24.80 -2.22 31.80
C LYS A 893 -25.43 -2.25 30.40
N GLN A 894 -26.27 -3.24 30.12
CA GLN A 894 -27.15 -3.21 28.96
C GLN A 894 -28.27 -2.20 29.22
N VAL A 895 -28.38 -1.18 28.37
CA VAL A 895 -29.37 -0.09 28.52
C VAL A 895 -30.54 -0.21 27.56
N PHE A 896 -30.38 -0.96 26.47
CA PHE A 896 -31.40 -1.12 25.46
C PHE A 896 -31.22 -2.44 24.70
N MET A 897 -32.33 -3.05 24.30
CA MET A 897 -32.37 -4.23 23.45
C MET A 897 -33.68 -4.21 22.66
N ILE A 898 -33.58 -4.43 21.35
CA ILE A 898 -34.75 -4.51 20.46
C ILE A 898 -34.49 -5.54 19.36
N ALA A 899 -35.53 -6.31 19.02
CA ALA A 899 -35.53 -7.11 17.80
C ALA A 899 -35.97 -6.22 16.63
N PHE A 900 -35.38 -6.42 15.44
CA PHE A 900 -35.79 -5.70 14.24
C PHE A 900 -36.19 -6.68 13.14
N ASP A 901 -37.14 -6.24 12.31
CA ASP A 901 -37.45 -6.83 11.01
C ASP A 901 -37.51 -5.69 9.99
N THR A 902 -36.49 -5.60 9.13
CA THR A 902 -36.45 -4.50 8.15
C THR A 902 -37.52 -4.63 7.07
N LYS A 903 -38.19 -5.78 6.93
CA LYS A 903 -39.35 -5.94 6.05
C LYS A 903 -40.54 -5.12 6.55
N GLU A 904 -40.74 -5.08 7.87
CA GLU A 904 -41.83 -4.36 8.52
C GLU A 904 -41.45 -2.90 8.77
N GLN A 905 -40.25 -2.68 9.33
CA GLN A 905 -39.79 -1.35 9.74
C GLN A 905 -38.28 -1.19 9.50
N LYS A 906 -37.90 -0.32 8.57
CA LYS A 906 -36.50 -0.02 8.22
C LYS A 906 -35.84 1.05 9.10
N LYS A 907 -36.62 1.68 9.99
CA LYS A 907 -36.20 2.86 10.77
C LYS A 907 -36.44 2.62 12.24
N LEU A 908 -35.41 2.82 13.05
CA LEU A 908 -35.48 2.78 14.50
C LEU A 908 -35.72 4.19 15.03
N ASP A 909 -36.73 4.35 15.89
CA ASP A 909 -36.84 5.54 16.74
C ASP A 909 -35.82 5.42 17.88
N PHE A 910 -34.70 6.12 17.72
CA PHE A 910 -33.60 6.19 18.68
C PHE A 910 -33.78 7.30 19.73
N SER A 911 -34.97 7.90 19.84
CA SER A 911 -35.29 8.89 20.89
C SER A 911 -35.15 8.34 22.32
N ILE A 912 -35.06 7.02 22.47
CA ILE A 912 -34.71 6.34 23.73
C ILE A 912 -33.38 6.85 24.33
N VAL A 913 -32.49 7.42 23.52
CA VAL A 913 -31.21 8.00 23.97
C VAL A 913 -31.40 9.17 24.95
N LYS A 914 -32.58 9.83 24.93
CA LYS A 914 -32.95 10.88 25.89
C LYS A 914 -32.93 10.38 27.34
N GLY A 915 -33.29 9.11 27.53
CA GLY A 915 -33.24 8.42 28.82
C GLY A 915 -31.85 7.93 29.23
N PHE A 916 -30.86 7.97 28.32
CA PHE A 916 -29.52 7.48 28.62
C PHE A 916 -28.77 8.44 29.54
N GLU A 917 -27.93 7.87 30.41
CA GLU A 917 -26.92 8.65 31.13
C GLU A 917 -25.86 9.16 30.15
N THR A 918 -25.23 10.29 30.45
CA THR A 918 -24.08 10.73 29.66
C THR A 918 -22.93 9.75 29.84
N GLY A 919 -22.20 9.44 28.77
CA GLY A 919 -21.10 8.47 28.83
C GLY A 919 -20.80 7.83 27.48
N ARG A 920 -20.00 6.76 27.53
CA ARG A 920 -19.57 5.98 26.36
C ARG A 920 -20.47 4.77 26.17
N TYR A 921 -20.75 4.41 24.92
CA TYR A 921 -21.65 3.31 24.57
C TYR A 921 -21.14 2.49 23.38
N VAL A 922 -21.61 1.25 23.29
CA VAL A 922 -21.50 0.40 22.09
C VAL A 922 -22.87 -0.15 21.72
N ALA A 923 -23.24 0.01 20.45
CA ALA A 923 -24.37 -0.69 19.83
C ALA A 923 -23.84 -1.89 19.06
N GLU A 924 -24.35 -3.07 19.37
CA GLU A 924 -24.07 -4.33 18.67
C GLU A 924 -25.32 -4.74 17.90
N ILE A 925 -25.19 -4.90 16.59
CA ILE A 925 -26.26 -5.37 15.70
C ILE A 925 -25.88 -6.76 15.19
N ASN A 926 -26.78 -7.73 15.40
CA ASN A 926 -26.59 -9.12 14.98
C ASN A 926 -27.73 -9.54 14.06
N SER A 927 -27.41 -10.29 13.01
CA SER A 927 -28.38 -10.83 12.06
C SER A 927 -27.88 -12.17 11.50
N ILE A 928 -28.73 -12.81 10.71
CA ILE A 928 -28.39 -13.99 9.92
C ILE A 928 -28.66 -13.65 8.45
N ASP A 929 -27.76 -14.05 7.54
CA ASP A 929 -27.99 -13.89 6.10
C ASP A 929 -28.98 -14.94 5.55
N ALA A 930 -29.33 -14.84 4.27
CA ALA A 930 -30.27 -15.76 3.63
C ALA A 930 -29.82 -17.23 3.62
N PHE A 931 -28.55 -17.50 3.93
CA PHE A 931 -27.91 -18.82 3.90
C PHE A 931 -27.60 -19.38 5.29
N GLY A 932 -28.03 -18.71 6.36
CA GLY A 932 -27.81 -19.16 7.73
C GLY A 932 -26.49 -18.70 8.35
N ASN A 933 -25.70 -17.88 7.66
CA ASN A 933 -24.45 -17.38 8.22
C ASN A 933 -24.70 -16.21 9.18
N LYS A 934 -23.99 -16.21 10.32
CA LYS A 934 -24.03 -15.10 11.27
C LYS A 934 -23.33 -13.87 10.70
N VAL A 935 -23.95 -12.71 10.88
CA VAL A 935 -23.40 -11.39 10.53
C VAL A 935 -23.55 -10.47 11.74
N SER A 936 -22.50 -9.74 12.09
CA SER A 936 -22.52 -8.81 13.21
C SER A 936 -21.76 -7.52 12.91
N ASN A 937 -22.15 -6.43 13.56
CA ASN A 937 -21.42 -5.17 13.50
C ASN A 937 -21.48 -4.44 14.85
N LYS A 938 -20.43 -3.68 15.16
CA LYS A 938 -20.33 -2.88 16.40
C LYS A 938 -20.13 -1.42 16.06
N HIS A 939 -20.89 -0.55 16.71
CA HIS A 939 -20.80 0.89 16.57
C HIS A 939 -20.58 1.55 17.94
N PHE A 940 -19.47 2.29 18.10
CA PHE A 940 -19.14 3.00 19.33
C PHE A 940 -19.55 4.47 19.23
N PHE A 941 -20.27 4.96 20.24
CA PHE A 941 -20.74 6.35 20.29
C PHE A 941 -20.74 6.89 21.71
N ASN A 942 -20.75 8.21 21.84
CA ASN A 942 -20.76 8.89 23.13
C ASN A 942 -22.02 9.76 23.26
N VAL A 943 -22.64 9.73 24.44
CA VAL A 943 -23.84 10.53 24.75
C VAL A 943 -23.45 11.68 25.67
N PHE A 944 -23.84 12.89 25.31
CA PHE A 944 -23.61 14.09 26.10
C PHE A 944 -24.86 14.97 26.19
N THR A 945 -24.77 16.04 26.97
CA THR A 945 -25.80 17.07 27.11
C THR A 945 -25.14 18.44 27.06
N ASP A 946 -25.70 19.36 26.29
CA ASP A 946 -25.31 20.78 26.22
C ASP A 946 -25.76 21.63 27.43
N LYS A 947 -26.78 21.18 28.16
CA LYS A 947 -27.31 21.82 29.38
C LYS A 947 -26.49 21.50 30.64
N GLY A 948 -25.60 20.51 30.57
CA GLY A 948 -24.76 20.08 31.70
C GLY A 948 -23.50 20.93 31.88
N LYS A 949 -22.95 20.98 33.10
CA LYS A 949 -21.63 21.59 33.38
C LYS A 949 -20.52 20.57 33.57
N LYS A 950 -20.87 19.33 33.93
CA LYS A 950 -19.89 18.26 34.20
C LYS A 950 -19.50 17.56 32.89
N MET A 951 -18.28 17.05 32.84
CA MET A 951 -17.82 16.23 31.72
C MET A 951 -18.68 14.96 31.58
N PRO A 952 -19.16 14.62 30.37
CA PRO A 952 -20.00 13.45 30.13
C PRO A 952 -19.22 12.13 30.24
N PHE A 953 -17.92 12.18 29.99
CA PHE A 953 -16.95 11.10 30.10
C PHE A 953 -15.54 11.71 30.19
N ASN A 954 -14.56 10.93 30.61
CA ASN A 954 -13.16 11.29 30.71
C ASN A 954 -12.53 11.40 29.33
N VAL A 955 -12.28 12.65 28.94
CA VAL A 955 -11.65 13.00 27.67
C VAL A 955 -10.83 14.27 27.83
N ILE A 956 -9.74 14.36 27.07
CA ILE A 956 -8.83 15.50 27.12
C ILE A 956 -9.47 16.74 26.50
N SER A 957 -10.15 16.58 25.38
CA SER A 957 -10.80 17.65 24.63
C SER A 957 -12.16 17.14 24.14
N LEU A 958 -13.24 17.67 24.72
CA LEU A 958 -14.59 17.53 24.22
C LEU A 958 -14.88 18.72 23.31
N PHE A 959 -15.38 18.45 22.11
CA PHE A 959 -15.77 19.46 21.14
C PHE A 959 -17.00 18.97 20.38
N SER A 960 -18.04 19.78 20.34
CA SER A 960 -19.25 19.54 19.57
C SER A 960 -19.80 20.85 19.03
N THR A 961 -20.18 20.84 17.75
CA THR A 961 -20.88 21.92 17.06
C THR A 961 -22.38 21.76 17.31
N VAL A 962 -22.92 22.47 18.31
CA VAL A 962 -24.34 22.40 18.66
C VAL A 962 -25.19 23.16 17.63
N LYS A 963 -24.71 24.32 17.18
CA LYS A 963 -25.36 25.10 16.12
C LYS A 963 -24.35 25.90 15.30
N THR A 964 -24.22 25.60 14.02
CA THR A 964 -23.30 26.31 13.10
C THR A 964 -23.99 26.90 11.87
N TYR A 965 -25.25 26.59 11.60
CA TYR A 965 -26.05 27.26 10.58
C TYR A 965 -26.95 28.28 11.27
N CYS A 966 -26.69 29.56 11.02
CA CYS A 966 -27.31 30.65 11.76
C CYS A 966 -27.65 31.82 10.84
N GLU A 967 -28.85 32.36 10.96
CA GLU A 967 -29.17 33.67 10.36
C GLU A 967 -28.65 34.81 11.25
N PRO A 968 -28.38 36.01 10.69
CA PRO A 968 -28.11 37.20 11.49
C PRO A 968 -29.19 37.45 12.54
N GLY A 969 -28.77 37.64 13.80
CA GLY A 969 -29.65 37.75 14.97
C GLY A 969 -29.75 36.46 15.80
N GLU A 970 -29.25 35.32 15.29
CA GLU A 970 -29.13 34.08 16.04
C GLU A 970 -27.74 33.90 16.67
N ASP A 971 -27.60 32.94 17.60
CA ASP A 971 -26.31 32.54 18.16
C ASP A 971 -25.82 31.25 17.49
N ALA A 972 -24.53 31.21 17.12
CA ALA A 972 -23.81 29.97 16.89
C ALA A 972 -23.38 29.36 18.23
N GLU A 973 -23.49 28.05 18.38
CA GLU A 973 -23.31 27.36 19.66
C GLU A 973 -22.30 26.21 19.56
N PHE A 974 -21.31 26.22 20.46
CA PHE A 974 -20.24 25.22 20.54
C PHE A 974 -20.10 24.71 21.96
N LEU A 975 -20.13 23.39 22.15
CA LEU A 975 -19.82 22.79 23.43
C LEU A 975 -18.34 22.39 23.46
N ILE A 976 -17.59 23.00 24.36
CA ILE A 976 -16.17 22.68 24.59
C ILE A 976 -15.99 22.14 26.01
N GLY A 977 -15.04 21.25 26.24
CA GLY A 977 -14.79 20.73 27.59
C GLY A 977 -13.47 20.00 27.73
N SER A 978 -13.05 19.81 28.99
CA SER A 978 -11.88 19.01 29.31
C SER A 978 -12.02 18.40 30.70
N SER A 979 -11.65 17.13 30.83
CA SER A 979 -11.52 16.46 32.12
C SER A 979 -10.21 16.81 32.85
N TYR A 980 -9.33 17.62 32.25
CA TYR A 980 -8.18 18.20 32.96
C TYR A 980 -8.58 19.40 33.83
N LYS A 981 -7.78 19.64 34.87
CA LYS A 981 -7.86 20.87 35.68
C LYS A 981 -7.05 21.99 35.04
N ASN A 982 -7.54 23.22 35.16
CA ASN A 982 -6.83 24.45 34.77
C ASN A 982 -6.28 24.38 33.32
N VAL A 983 -7.16 24.13 32.36
CA VAL A 983 -6.85 24.22 30.93
C VAL A 983 -7.09 25.66 30.48
N THR A 984 -6.10 26.24 29.81
CA THR A 984 -6.20 27.57 29.20
C THR A 984 -6.35 27.38 27.69
N VAL A 985 -7.51 27.73 27.15
CA VAL A 985 -7.86 27.58 25.74
C VAL A 985 -7.78 28.94 25.05
N LEU A 986 -6.94 29.05 24.03
CA LEU A 986 -6.96 30.15 23.08
C LEU A 986 -8.17 29.97 22.18
N TYR A 987 -9.11 30.92 22.27
CA TYR A 987 -10.35 30.97 21.53
C TYR A 987 -10.29 32.13 20.54
N GLU A 988 -10.47 31.84 19.25
CA GLU A 988 -10.36 32.85 18.20
C GLU A 988 -11.52 32.77 17.21
N ILE A 989 -11.91 33.93 16.69
CA ILE A 989 -12.84 34.06 15.57
C ILE A 989 -12.07 34.62 14.38
N GLU A 990 -12.09 33.89 13.28
CA GLU A 990 -11.50 34.29 12.01
C GLU A 990 -12.60 34.63 11.00
N HIS A 991 -12.58 35.84 10.44
CA HIS A 991 -13.52 36.27 9.41
C HIS A 991 -12.73 36.87 8.24
N LYS A 992 -12.98 36.35 7.02
CA LYS A 992 -12.27 36.77 5.80
C LYS A 992 -10.73 36.74 5.91
N GLY A 993 -10.19 35.73 6.59
CA GLY A 993 -8.74 35.57 6.79
C GLY A 993 -8.15 36.38 7.96
N GLU A 994 -8.94 37.22 8.61
CA GLU A 994 -8.48 38.04 9.72
C GLU A 994 -8.99 37.51 11.06
N ILE A 995 -8.11 37.45 12.07
CA ILE A 995 -8.50 37.16 13.45
C ILE A 995 -9.17 38.41 14.02
N VAL A 996 -10.51 38.39 14.06
CA VAL A 996 -11.34 39.51 14.52
C VAL A 996 -11.60 39.48 16.03
N SER A 997 -11.37 38.33 16.67
CA SER A 997 -11.42 38.17 18.13
C SER A 997 -10.44 37.10 18.59
N SER A 998 -9.80 37.31 19.73
CA SER A 998 -8.84 36.38 20.34
C SER A 998 -8.87 36.52 21.86
N GLU A 999 -9.24 35.47 22.58
CA GLU A 999 -9.39 35.46 24.03
C GLU A 999 -8.88 34.15 24.65
N TYR A 1000 -8.59 34.16 25.95
CA TYR A 1000 -8.24 32.95 26.70
C TYR A 1000 -9.38 32.52 27.61
N LEU A 1001 -9.88 31.30 27.39
CA LEU A 1001 -10.91 30.66 28.21
C LEU A 1001 -10.26 29.72 29.22
N LYS A 1002 -10.79 29.68 30.44
CA LYS A 1002 -10.41 28.70 31.46
C LYS A 1002 -11.46 27.59 31.55
N ILE A 1003 -10.99 26.34 31.54
CA ILE A 1003 -11.82 25.14 31.72
C ILE A 1003 -11.17 24.27 32.79
N SER A 1004 -11.95 23.78 33.75
CA SER A 1004 -11.44 22.90 34.81
C SER A 1004 -12.43 21.79 35.17
N LYS A 1005 -12.20 20.57 34.65
CA LYS A 1005 -13.08 19.40 34.86
C LYS A 1005 -14.55 19.66 34.54
N GLU A 1006 -14.77 20.42 33.47
CA GLU A 1006 -16.09 20.91 33.10
C GLU A 1006 -16.23 20.99 31.58
N GLN A 1007 -17.48 21.09 31.14
CA GLN A 1007 -17.85 21.51 29.79
C GLN A 1007 -18.53 22.88 29.85
N LYS A 1008 -18.39 23.64 28.79
CA LYS A 1008 -18.89 25.01 28.65
C LYS A 1008 -19.49 25.19 27.27
N LEU A 1009 -20.73 25.67 27.23
CA LEU A 1009 -21.39 26.09 26.00
C LEU A 1009 -20.94 27.53 25.67
N ILE A 1010 -20.32 27.70 24.51
CA ILE A 1010 -19.90 28.99 23.96
C ILE A 1010 -20.96 29.41 22.94
N LYS A 1011 -21.55 30.59 23.16
CA LYS A 1011 -22.50 31.22 22.25
C LYS A 1011 -21.85 32.41 21.57
N ILE A 1012 -21.96 32.47 20.26
CA ILE A 1012 -21.39 33.52 19.43
C ILE A 1012 -22.51 34.21 18.68
N PRO A 1013 -22.84 35.48 19.02
CA PRO A 1013 -23.88 36.22 18.31
C PRO A 1013 -23.53 36.44 16.85
N VAL A 1014 -24.37 35.94 15.96
CA VAL A 1014 -24.26 36.12 14.51
C VAL A 1014 -24.89 37.44 14.11
N LYS A 1015 -24.14 38.27 13.37
CA LYS A 1015 -24.53 39.62 12.96
C LYS A 1015 -24.45 39.71 11.45
N GLU A 1016 -25.13 40.69 10.86
CA GLU A 1016 -25.08 40.94 9.40
C GLU A 1016 -23.65 41.07 8.85
N LYS A 1017 -22.72 41.65 9.63
CA LYS A 1017 -21.31 41.74 9.26
C LYS A 1017 -20.60 40.39 9.10
N HIS A 1018 -21.15 39.30 9.64
CA HIS A 1018 -20.57 37.94 9.57
C HIS A 1018 -21.00 37.16 8.32
N ARG A 1019 -21.82 37.74 7.42
CA ARG A 1019 -22.14 37.10 6.14
C ARG A 1019 -20.87 36.74 5.36
N GLY A 1020 -20.95 35.63 4.64
CA GLY A 1020 -19.79 35.01 3.99
C GLY A 1020 -19.03 34.02 4.88
N ASN A 1021 -19.67 33.56 5.96
CA ASN A 1021 -19.18 32.58 6.93
C ASN A 1021 -17.99 33.08 7.77
N PHE A 1022 -17.82 32.53 8.97
CA PHE A 1022 -16.63 32.75 9.79
C PHE A 1022 -16.16 31.45 10.44
N SER A 1023 -14.89 31.38 10.79
CA SER A 1023 -14.29 30.22 11.46
C SER A 1023 -14.07 30.50 12.93
N VAL A 1024 -14.13 29.44 13.73
CA VAL A 1024 -13.87 29.48 15.17
C VAL A 1024 -12.79 28.46 15.50
N HIS A 1025 -11.82 28.87 16.30
CA HIS A 1025 -10.66 28.07 16.69
C HIS A 1025 -10.59 27.93 18.21
N PHE A 1026 -10.37 26.71 18.70
CA PHE A 1026 -10.12 26.40 20.10
C PHE A 1026 -8.82 25.62 20.23
N ILE A 1027 -7.78 26.27 20.75
CA ILE A 1027 -6.42 25.74 20.78
C ILE A 1027 -5.90 25.72 22.21
N PHE A 1028 -5.27 24.63 22.64
CA PHE A 1028 -4.54 24.64 23.91
C PHE A 1028 -3.35 23.70 23.91
N ILE A 1029 -2.40 24.00 24.79
CA ILE A 1029 -1.32 23.10 25.14
C ILE A 1029 -1.50 22.64 26.58
N LYS A 1030 -1.37 21.34 26.84
CA LYS A 1030 -1.40 20.79 28.20
C LYS A 1030 -0.50 19.58 28.29
N ASN A 1031 0.32 19.51 29.33
CA ASN A 1031 1.23 18.39 29.61
C ASN A 1031 1.97 17.94 28.34
N ASN A 1032 2.68 18.84 27.65
CA ASN A 1032 3.47 18.54 26.45
C ASN A 1032 2.67 18.03 25.23
N ARG A 1033 1.38 18.37 25.12
CA ARG A 1033 0.56 18.07 23.94
C ARG A 1033 -0.17 19.30 23.45
N TYR A 1034 -0.31 19.36 22.13
CA TYR A 1034 -1.08 20.36 21.41
C TYR A 1034 -2.45 19.80 21.02
N TYR A 1035 -3.50 20.56 21.25
CA TYR A 1035 -4.88 20.23 20.89
C TYR A 1035 -5.49 21.40 20.14
N ASN A 1036 -6.19 21.10 19.04
CA ASN A 1036 -6.84 22.08 18.20
C ASN A 1036 -8.19 21.55 17.74
N GLN A 1037 -9.22 22.40 17.80
CA GLN A 1037 -10.55 22.15 17.29
C GLN A 1037 -11.01 23.37 16.51
N ASN A 1038 -11.54 23.16 15.31
CA ASN A 1038 -11.97 24.24 14.42
C ASN A 1038 -13.36 23.92 13.87
N ALA A 1039 -14.16 24.95 13.64
CA ALA A 1039 -15.44 24.83 12.94
C ALA A 1039 -15.76 26.10 12.15
N VAL A 1040 -16.54 25.92 11.09
CA VAL A 1040 -17.09 27.01 10.28
C VAL A 1040 -18.54 27.26 10.71
N VAL A 1041 -18.89 28.53 10.88
CA VAL A 1041 -20.28 28.99 11.03
C VAL A 1041 -20.76 29.48 9.67
N HIS A 1042 -21.86 28.90 9.20
CA HIS A 1042 -22.55 29.26 7.98
C HIS A 1042 -23.59 30.34 8.28
N VAL A 1043 -23.43 31.50 7.66
CA VAL A 1043 -24.20 32.75 7.91
C VAL A 1043 -24.84 33.31 6.65
#